data_AF-A0A3Q7GMW9-F1
#
_entry.id   AF-A0A3Q7GMW9-F1
#
_cell.length_a   1.000
_cell.length_b   1.000
_cell.length_c   1.000
_cell.angle_alpha   90.00
_cell.angle_beta   90.00
_cell.angle_gamma   90.00
#
_symmetry.space_group_name_H-M   'P 1'
#
loop_
_entity.id
_entity.type
_entity.pdbx_description
1 polymer ?
#
loop_
_entity_poly.entity_id
_entity_poly.type
_entity_poly.pdbx_seq_one_letter_code
_entity_poly.pdbx_strand_id
1 'polypeptide(L)'
;MQNMEVERVFIGAGCNRVVNNVSWGASGLVSFGAQNAVAIFCPKTAQILTTLAGHKASVNCTLWLPNSKFAFKAKQLEQHLLLSGDAEGVIILWEYSLVDAKWRYVLQVPQVHKKGVTCITAIMVSQQEAVFASASSDGTVNVCEVVFPSTRGGDCKLSCSDSLFVGQKPMVALSLAELPGNSKQLVLAMGGLDNKIHLYCGERNGKFLRACELKAHTDWIRSLDLSLPVYVNGESSLLLVSSSQDKGIRIWKMTLQDSSASNKKQQTSLASYIKGPVLVAGSSSYQISMESLLIGHEDWVYSVEWQPPSTSSVEGIECFQPQSILSASMDKTMLIWQPEKTTGIWMNVVTVGELSHCALGFYGGHWSPNADFILAHGYGGSFHLWKNVGIEYDDWKPQKVPSGHFAAVSDIAWARCGEYMMSVSHDQTTRVFAPWLNNTSVQNEESWHEIARPQVHGHDINCVTVIKGKGNHRFVGGADEKVARVFESPLSFLKTLSHVTSDNSSFSADIQADVQILGANMSALGLSQKPIYVQASTPIDRSNTEGFDTLETVPEAVPVVLTEPPIEEQLAWHTLWPESHKLYGHGNELFSLCCDHDGKLVASSCKAQSAPVAEIWLWQVGSWKSVGRLRSHSLTVTQMEFSHDNKYLLAVSRDRHFSVFQINHKGTDEIDYQLVAKQEAHKRIIWSCSWNPFGHEFATGSRDKTVKIWAVGTETSVKLLLTLPPFKSSVTALSWLSLDNHSNHGLLAVGMENGLIELWNLDSRGGDGHLSVQNASPAVKFDPFLCHVSTVQRLSWRNPQKSEDSETVQLASCGADHCVRIFRVNVT
;
A
#
# COMPACT_ATOMS: atom_id res chain seq x y z
N MET A 1 25.31 -2.05 29.20
CA MET A 1 24.19 -1.72 28.31
C MET A 1 24.73 -1.81 26.90
N GLN A 2 24.67 -3.00 26.30
CA GLN A 2 24.84 -3.14 24.87
C GLN A 2 23.65 -2.45 24.21
N ASN A 3 23.90 -1.53 23.28
CA ASN A 3 22.84 -0.87 22.53
C ASN A 3 22.45 -1.79 21.39
N MET A 4 21.40 -2.58 21.57
CA MET A 4 20.75 -3.30 20.46
C MET A 4 20.31 -2.27 19.41
N GLU A 5 20.75 -2.47 18.17
CA GLU A 5 20.42 -1.60 17.04
C GLU A 5 19.27 -2.23 16.23
N VAL A 6 18.30 -1.40 15.82
CA VAL A 6 17.14 -1.83 15.06
C VAL A 6 17.12 -1.08 13.74
N GLU A 7 17.18 -1.82 12.65
CA GLU A 7 17.11 -1.31 11.29
C GLU A 7 15.82 -1.83 10.63
N ARG A 8 15.11 -0.96 9.90
CA ARG A 8 13.98 -1.38 9.06
C ARG A 8 14.49 -1.77 7.68
N VAL A 9 14.22 -3.01 7.29
CA VAL A 9 14.69 -3.60 6.02
C VAL A 9 13.61 -3.53 4.93
N PHE A 10 12.33 -3.57 5.32
CA PHE A 10 11.23 -3.62 4.36
C PHE A 10 9.98 -2.92 4.87
N ILE A 11 9.25 -2.28 3.95
CA ILE A 11 7.85 -1.87 4.12
C ILE A 11 7.09 -2.31 2.87
N GLY A 12 6.01 -3.06 3.06
CA GLY A 12 4.99 -3.31 2.05
C GLY A 12 3.72 -2.56 2.42
N ALA A 13 3.23 -1.70 1.52
CA ALA A 13 1.96 -0.99 1.66
C ALA A 13 1.37 -0.64 0.29
N GLY A 14 0.04 -0.66 0.19
CA GLY A 14 -0.72 -0.20 -0.97
C GLY A 14 -1.30 1.20 -0.75
N CYS A 15 -1.61 1.87 -1.86
CA CYS A 15 -2.18 3.22 -1.85
C CYS A 15 -3.64 3.22 -1.36
N ASN A 16 -4.04 4.24 -0.57
CA ASN A 16 -5.44 4.46 -0.25
C ASN A 16 -6.25 4.64 -1.54
N ARG A 17 -7.49 4.17 -1.50
CA ARG A 17 -8.38 4.12 -2.66
C ARG A 17 -9.06 5.48 -2.94
N VAL A 18 -8.24 6.49 -3.18
CA VAL A 18 -8.62 7.89 -3.37
C VAL A 18 -7.80 8.52 -4.49
N VAL A 19 -8.44 9.33 -5.34
CA VAL A 19 -7.86 9.87 -6.59
C VAL A 19 -6.64 10.77 -6.38
N ASN A 20 -6.73 11.75 -5.47
CA ASN A 20 -5.69 12.77 -5.30
C ASN A 20 -4.57 12.32 -4.33
N ASN A 21 -4.47 11.02 -4.06
CA ASN A 21 -3.64 10.48 -2.99
C ASN A 21 -2.18 10.26 -3.36
N VAL A 22 -1.79 10.45 -4.62
CA VAL A 22 -0.42 10.23 -5.11
C VAL A 22 0.14 11.53 -5.65
N SER A 23 1.41 11.79 -5.35
CA SER A 23 2.15 12.92 -5.92
C SER A 23 3.61 12.57 -6.15
N TRP A 24 4.13 12.97 -7.31
CA TRP A 24 5.54 12.85 -7.67
C TRP A 24 6.26 14.20 -7.51
N GLY A 25 7.31 14.20 -6.69
CA GLY A 25 8.10 15.38 -6.37
C GLY A 25 9.25 15.60 -7.32
N ALA A 26 9.71 16.86 -7.40
CA ALA A 26 10.93 17.22 -8.13
C ALA A 26 12.20 16.53 -7.58
N SER A 27 12.16 16.04 -6.33
CA SER A 27 13.21 15.21 -5.72
C SER A 27 13.35 13.82 -6.37
N GLY A 28 12.40 13.43 -7.22
CA GLY A 28 12.30 12.09 -7.79
C GLY A 28 11.59 11.07 -6.90
N LEU A 29 11.21 11.44 -5.68
CA LEU A 29 10.44 10.61 -4.75
C LEU A 29 8.93 10.74 -5.01
N VAL A 30 8.21 9.67 -4.71
CA VAL A 30 6.74 9.63 -4.78
C VAL A 30 6.18 9.52 -3.38
N SER A 31 5.14 10.30 -3.11
CA SER A 31 4.39 10.26 -1.86
C SER A 31 2.99 9.72 -2.09
N PHE A 32 2.49 8.92 -1.14
CA PHE A 32 1.11 8.47 -1.15
C PHE A 32 0.55 8.23 0.24
N GLY A 33 -0.76 8.35 0.43
CA GLY A 33 -1.41 7.97 1.68
C GLY A 33 -1.58 6.46 1.83
N ALA A 34 -1.17 5.91 2.97
CA ALA A 34 -1.40 4.54 3.40
C ALA A 34 -2.10 4.56 4.77
N GLN A 35 -3.42 4.34 4.77
CA GLN A 35 -4.32 4.64 5.87
C GLN A 35 -4.10 6.08 6.38
N ASN A 36 -3.69 6.30 7.63
CA ASN A 36 -3.42 7.62 8.20
C ASN A 36 -1.92 8.02 8.14
N ALA A 37 -1.06 7.21 7.51
CA ALA A 37 0.32 7.56 7.24
C ALA A 37 0.48 8.14 5.83
N VAL A 38 1.55 8.91 5.64
CA VAL A 38 2.07 9.26 4.30
C VAL A 38 3.30 8.41 4.02
N ALA A 39 3.19 7.47 3.09
CA ALA A 39 4.30 6.63 2.64
C ALA A 39 5.10 7.34 1.54
N ILE A 40 6.42 7.15 1.57
CA ILE A 40 7.35 7.71 0.59
C ILE A 40 8.07 6.56 -0.07
N PHE A 41 7.99 6.46 -1.40
CA PHE A 41 8.72 5.43 -2.16
C PHE A 41 9.64 6.02 -3.22
N CYS A 42 10.69 5.27 -3.53
CA CYS A 42 11.67 5.60 -4.55
C CYS A 42 11.40 4.75 -5.80
N PRO A 43 10.97 5.36 -6.93
CA PRO A 43 10.73 4.62 -8.18
C PRO A 43 11.96 3.89 -8.73
N LYS A 44 13.18 4.38 -8.42
CA LYS A 44 14.43 3.75 -8.89
C LYS A 44 14.72 2.43 -8.19
N THR A 45 14.52 2.36 -6.88
CA THR A 45 14.75 1.14 -6.09
C THR A 45 13.51 0.25 -6.01
N ALA A 46 12.34 0.79 -6.35
CA ALA A 46 11.03 0.17 -6.18
C ALA A 46 10.72 -0.18 -4.71
N GLN A 47 11.19 0.64 -3.77
CA GLN A 47 11.00 0.43 -2.34
C GLN A 47 10.34 1.61 -1.65
N ILE A 48 9.50 1.30 -0.66
CA ILE A 48 8.99 2.29 0.29
C ILE A 48 10.10 2.58 1.31
N LEU A 49 10.56 3.83 1.32
CA LEU A 49 11.65 4.28 2.15
C LEU A 49 11.21 4.54 3.59
N THR A 50 10.04 5.15 3.79
CA THR A 50 9.53 5.50 5.12
C THR A 50 8.03 5.80 5.10
N THR A 51 7.44 5.88 6.30
CA THR A 51 6.06 6.31 6.54
C THR A 51 6.06 7.47 7.55
N LEU A 52 5.39 8.57 7.21
CA LEU A 52 5.25 9.74 8.07
C LEU A 52 3.99 9.61 8.92
N ALA A 53 4.17 9.63 10.24
CA ALA A 53 3.09 9.56 11.22
C ALA A 53 2.62 10.97 11.61
N GLY A 54 1.32 11.25 11.48
CA GLY A 54 0.77 12.53 11.95
C GLY A 54 -0.74 12.69 11.82
N HIS A 55 -1.32 12.19 10.73
CA HIS A 55 -2.77 12.24 10.57
C HIS A 55 -3.48 11.25 11.50
N LYS A 56 -4.67 11.63 11.97
CA LYS A 56 -5.54 10.75 12.78
C LYS A 56 -6.56 10.02 11.92
N ALA A 57 -6.88 10.57 10.76
CA ALA A 57 -7.81 10.01 9.79
C ALA A 57 -7.07 9.59 8.51
N SER A 58 -7.78 8.89 7.62
CA SER A 58 -7.20 8.43 6.35
C SER A 58 -6.71 9.62 5.52
N VAL A 59 -5.49 9.53 5.00
CA VAL A 59 -4.93 10.51 4.08
C VAL A 59 -5.68 10.39 2.75
N ASN A 60 -6.19 11.52 2.25
CA ASN A 60 -6.94 11.62 1.00
C ASN A 60 -6.09 12.20 -0.12
N CYS A 61 -5.16 13.10 0.20
CA CYS A 61 -4.35 13.76 -0.81
C CYS A 61 -2.93 14.06 -0.33
N THR A 62 -2.00 14.04 -1.28
CA THR A 62 -0.60 14.43 -1.10
C THR A 62 -0.19 15.36 -2.24
N LEU A 63 0.70 16.32 -1.98
CA LEU A 63 1.23 17.21 -3.00
C LEU A 63 2.66 17.65 -2.67
N TRP A 64 3.60 17.31 -3.54
CA TRP A 64 4.96 17.82 -3.45
C TRP A 64 5.10 19.29 -3.84
N LEU A 65 6.02 19.97 -3.18
CA LEU A 65 6.40 21.34 -3.42
C LEU A 65 7.93 21.47 -3.43
N PRO A 66 8.58 21.64 -4.59
CA PRO A 66 8.02 21.60 -5.95
C PRO A 66 7.61 20.18 -6.41
N ASN A 67 6.52 20.07 -7.17
CA ASN A 67 6.11 18.85 -7.88
C ASN A 67 6.86 18.66 -9.22
N SER A 68 6.62 17.56 -9.93
CA SER A 68 7.22 17.26 -11.24
C SER A 68 7.16 18.43 -12.24
N LYS A 69 6.02 19.11 -12.34
CA LYS A 69 5.81 20.24 -13.26
C LYS A 69 6.73 21.42 -12.99
N PHE A 70 7.13 21.64 -11.74
CA PHE A 70 8.04 22.72 -11.35
C PHE A 70 9.47 22.24 -11.08
N ALA A 71 9.84 21.03 -11.52
CA ALA A 71 11.16 20.46 -11.29
C ALA A 71 12.30 21.32 -11.87
N PHE A 72 12.06 22.03 -12.97
CA PHE A 72 13.04 22.95 -13.56
C PHE A 72 13.41 24.13 -12.62
N LYS A 73 12.47 24.58 -11.76
CA LYS A 73 12.73 25.59 -10.72
C LYS A 73 13.45 25.03 -9.49
N ALA A 74 13.54 23.70 -9.37
CA ALA A 74 13.98 23.00 -8.17
C ALA A 74 15.42 22.47 -8.23
N LYS A 75 16.15 22.64 -9.34
CA LYS A 75 17.47 22.01 -9.57
C LYS A 75 18.53 22.32 -8.50
N GLN A 76 18.39 23.42 -7.76
CA GLN A 76 19.33 23.84 -6.70
C GLN A 76 18.70 23.82 -5.31
N LEU A 77 17.46 23.35 -5.16
CA LEU A 77 16.79 23.29 -3.86
C LEU A 77 17.23 22.04 -3.09
N GLU A 78 17.81 22.24 -1.92
CA GLU A 78 18.16 21.15 -1.01
C GLU A 78 16.96 20.69 -0.17
N GLN A 79 15.99 21.57 0.03
CA GLN A 79 14.80 21.34 0.82
C GLN A 79 13.59 21.20 -0.09
N HIS A 80 12.83 20.14 0.13
CA HIS A 80 11.55 19.91 -0.52
C HIS A 80 10.45 19.86 0.53
N LEU A 81 9.30 20.42 0.22
CA LEU A 81 8.13 20.35 1.08
C LEU A 81 7.10 19.36 0.51
N LEU A 82 6.29 18.84 1.40
CA LEU A 82 5.18 17.96 1.07
C LEU A 82 3.95 18.40 1.87
N LEU A 83 2.83 18.58 1.20
CA LEU A 83 1.53 18.79 1.81
C LEU A 83 0.77 17.46 1.83
N SER A 84 0.08 17.16 2.92
CA SER A 84 -0.88 16.05 2.98
C SER A 84 -2.18 16.47 3.65
N GLY A 85 -3.30 16.05 3.08
CA GLY A 85 -4.65 16.33 3.58
C GLY A 85 -5.41 15.04 3.93
N ASP A 86 -6.16 15.05 5.04
CA ASP A 86 -6.93 13.88 5.49
C ASP A 86 -8.46 14.03 5.38
N ALA A 87 -9.14 12.93 5.70
CA ALA A 87 -10.59 12.80 5.69
C ALA A 87 -11.34 13.65 6.75
N GLU A 88 -10.63 14.26 7.70
CA GLU A 88 -11.22 15.15 8.72
C GLU A 88 -10.91 16.63 8.47
N GLY A 89 -10.24 16.96 7.36
CA GLY A 89 -9.97 18.35 6.97
C GLY A 89 -8.64 18.90 7.49
N VAL A 90 -7.78 18.05 8.04
CA VAL A 90 -6.46 18.45 8.52
C VAL A 90 -5.47 18.44 7.36
N ILE A 91 -4.68 19.50 7.24
CA ILE A 91 -3.54 19.58 6.31
C ILE A 91 -2.26 19.69 7.11
N ILE A 92 -1.26 18.86 6.80
CA ILE A 92 0.06 18.87 7.42
C ILE A 92 1.11 19.25 6.38
N LEU A 93 2.08 20.08 6.80
CA LEU A 93 3.25 20.43 6.03
C LEU A 93 4.48 19.67 6.56
N TRP A 94 5.13 18.94 5.68
CA TRP A 94 6.35 18.18 5.93
C TRP A 94 7.53 18.80 5.16
N GLU A 95 8.72 18.65 5.71
CA GLU A 95 9.97 19.05 5.07
C GLU A 95 10.88 17.83 4.92
N TYR A 96 11.52 17.73 3.76
CA TYR A 96 12.52 16.73 3.42
C TYR A 96 13.84 17.40 3.03
N SER A 97 14.92 17.02 3.74
CA SER A 97 16.29 17.44 3.43
C SER A 97 16.94 16.39 2.51
N LEU A 98 17.30 16.77 1.29
CA LEU A 98 18.02 15.88 0.37
C LEU A 98 19.42 15.51 0.88
N VAL A 99 20.06 16.39 1.63
CA VAL A 99 21.44 16.22 2.12
C VAL A 99 21.48 15.20 3.26
N ASP A 100 20.53 15.30 4.19
CA ASP A 100 20.51 14.45 5.38
C ASP A 100 19.61 13.21 5.22
N ALA A 101 18.82 13.15 4.15
CA ALA A 101 17.75 12.18 3.93
C ALA A 101 16.76 12.11 5.13
N LYS A 102 16.52 13.25 5.78
CA LYS A 102 15.68 13.34 6.99
C LYS A 102 14.38 14.08 6.73
N TRP A 103 13.36 13.63 7.46
CA TRP A 103 12.03 14.20 7.46
C TRP A 103 11.78 15.02 8.71
N ARG A 104 11.08 16.14 8.56
CA ARG A 104 10.66 17.01 9.64
C ARG A 104 9.18 17.33 9.51
N TYR A 105 8.44 17.15 10.61
CA TYR A 105 7.11 17.72 10.75
C TYR A 105 7.27 19.23 10.94
N VAL A 106 6.74 20.04 10.03
CA VAL A 106 6.87 21.50 10.10
C VAL A 106 5.73 22.08 10.91
N LEU A 107 4.50 21.93 10.41
CA LEU A 107 3.30 22.45 11.08
C LEU A 107 2.03 21.77 10.56
N GLN A 108 0.97 21.84 11.35
CA GLN A 108 -0.40 21.64 10.90
C GLN A 108 -1.01 22.97 10.48
N VAL A 109 -1.58 23.01 9.28
CA VAL A 109 -2.24 24.21 8.74
C VAL A 109 -3.48 24.52 9.61
N PRO A 110 -3.62 25.73 10.18
CA PRO A 110 -4.66 26.02 11.16
C PRO A 110 -6.10 25.91 10.62
N GLN A 111 -6.81 24.83 11.01
CA GLN A 111 -8.25 24.55 10.83
C GLN A 111 -8.90 25.18 9.59
N VAL A 112 -8.33 24.88 8.42
CA VAL A 112 -8.75 25.45 7.14
C VAL A 112 -10.08 24.87 6.66
N HIS A 113 -10.36 23.61 7.00
CA HIS A 113 -11.59 22.91 6.59
C HIS A 113 -12.30 22.25 7.77
N LYS A 114 -13.62 22.06 7.64
CA LYS A 114 -14.48 21.41 8.64
C LYS A 114 -14.79 19.94 8.32
N LYS A 115 -14.48 19.52 7.09
CA LYS A 115 -14.66 18.14 6.60
C LYS A 115 -13.44 17.76 5.75
N GLY A 116 -13.38 16.48 5.35
CA GLY A 116 -12.27 15.92 4.59
C GLY A 116 -11.83 16.72 3.37
N VAL A 117 -10.51 16.87 3.26
CA VAL A 117 -9.83 17.50 2.13
C VAL A 117 -9.99 16.59 0.91
N THR A 118 -10.41 17.17 -0.22
CA THR A 118 -10.66 16.44 -1.47
C THR A 118 -9.50 16.55 -2.44
N CYS A 119 -8.84 17.71 -2.52
CA CYS A 119 -7.77 18.00 -3.46
C CYS A 119 -6.88 19.13 -2.92
N ILE A 120 -5.59 19.09 -3.26
CA ILE A 120 -4.64 20.18 -3.03
C ILE A 120 -3.89 20.41 -4.35
N THR A 121 -3.73 21.67 -4.75
CA THR A 121 -2.91 22.08 -5.88
C THR A 121 -2.01 23.24 -5.48
N ALA A 122 -0.89 23.44 -6.15
CA ALA A 122 0.02 24.52 -5.81
C ALA A 122 0.91 24.93 -6.98
N ILE A 123 1.43 26.16 -6.87
CA ILE A 123 2.39 26.73 -7.81
C ILE A 123 3.62 27.26 -7.09
N MET A 124 4.77 27.10 -7.74
CA MET A 124 6.01 27.73 -7.33
C MET A 124 6.10 29.13 -7.93
N VAL A 125 6.00 30.15 -7.08
CA VAL A 125 6.08 31.55 -7.45
C VAL A 125 7.54 31.97 -7.60
N SER A 126 8.35 31.66 -6.59
CA SER A 126 9.80 31.86 -6.58
C SER A 126 10.47 30.59 -6.04
N GLN A 127 11.78 30.60 -5.83
CA GLN A 127 12.47 29.49 -5.16
C GLN A 127 12.11 29.38 -3.66
N GLN A 128 11.56 30.44 -3.07
CA GLN A 128 11.26 30.54 -1.63
C GLN A 128 9.77 30.76 -1.33
N GLU A 129 8.92 30.89 -2.34
CA GLU A 129 7.50 31.21 -2.17
C GLU A 129 6.65 30.29 -3.03
N ALA A 130 5.62 29.71 -2.42
CA ALA A 130 4.62 28.90 -3.08
C ALA A 130 3.21 29.33 -2.65
N VAL A 131 2.26 29.23 -3.58
CA VAL A 131 0.84 29.41 -3.29
C VAL A 131 0.14 28.08 -3.53
N PHE A 132 -0.60 27.60 -2.55
CA PHE A 132 -1.40 26.40 -2.66
C PHE A 132 -2.89 26.69 -2.44
N ALA A 133 -3.73 25.94 -3.13
CA ALA A 133 -5.17 25.92 -2.92
C ALA A 133 -5.59 24.52 -2.46
N SER A 134 -6.53 24.47 -1.51
CA SER A 134 -7.07 23.24 -0.95
C SER A 134 -8.60 23.25 -1.00
N ALA A 135 -9.20 22.15 -1.46
CA ALA A 135 -10.64 21.97 -1.52
C ALA A 135 -11.09 20.96 -0.45
N SER A 136 -12.32 21.13 0.03
CA SER A 136 -12.94 20.20 0.98
C SER A 136 -14.37 19.82 0.59
N SER A 137 -14.78 18.68 1.12
CA SER A 137 -16.17 18.19 1.12
C SER A 137 -17.16 19.09 1.89
N ASP A 138 -16.68 20.11 2.60
CA ASP A 138 -17.51 21.17 3.19
C ASP A 138 -17.97 22.26 2.19
N GLY A 139 -17.51 22.20 0.94
CA GLY A 139 -17.86 23.18 -0.11
C GLY A 139 -17.01 24.44 -0.10
N THR A 140 -15.90 24.44 0.63
CA THR A 140 -14.93 25.54 0.65
C THR A 140 -13.65 25.22 -0.11
N VAL A 141 -13.04 26.26 -0.69
CA VAL A 141 -11.70 26.23 -1.27
C VAL A 141 -10.89 27.35 -0.64
N ASN A 142 -9.77 27.00 -0.02
CA ASN A 142 -8.90 27.96 0.65
C ASN A 142 -7.59 28.12 -0.10
N VAL A 143 -7.13 29.36 -0.24
CA VAL A 143 -5.85 29.71 -0.87
C VAL A 143 -4.91 30.19 0.22
N CYS A 144 -3.72 29.59 0.28
CA CYS A 144 -2.70 29.96 1.25
C CYS A 144 -1.32 30.08 0.58
N GLU A 145 -0.54 31.03 1.09
CA GLU A 145 0.85 31.26 0.71
C GLU A 145 1.78 30.66 1.77
N VAL A 146 2.83 29.99 1.30
CA VAL A 146 3.91 29.43 2.10
C VAL A 146 5.21 30.08 1.67
N VAL A 147 5.89 30.71 2.63
CA VAL A 147 7.24 31.24 2.45
C VAL A 147 8.23 30.33 3.16
N PHE A 148 9.18 29.81 2.39
CA PHE A 148 10.22 28.90 2.85
C PHE A 148 11.27 29.67 3.65
N PRO A 149 11.87 29.04 4.67
CA PRO A 149 12.94 29.66 5.42
C PRO A 149 14.18 29.86 4.53
N SER A 150 14.84 31.00 4.69
CA SER A 150 16.11 31.27 3.99
C SER A 150 17.30 30.46 4.55
N THR A 151 17.13 29.86 5.73
CA THR A 151 18.14 29.07 6.44
C THR A 151 17.60 27.69 6.78
N ARG A 152 18.45 26.66 6.66
CA ARG A 152 18.10 25.27 6.98
C ARG A 152 17.46 25.14 8.37
N GLY A 153 16.35 24.40 8.44
CA GLY A 153 15.61 24.16 9.70
C GLY A 153 14.84 25.35 10.25
N GLY A 154 14.77 26.48 9.53
CA GLY A 154 13.94 27.62 9.93
C GLY A 154 12.43 27.31 9.84
N ASP A 155 11.63 28.18 10.43
CA ASP A 155 10.17 28.05 10.40
C ASP A 155 9.59 28.60 9.09
N CYS A 156 8.73 27.80 8.44
CA CYS A 156 7.94 28.26 7.30
C CYS A 156 6.89 29.27 7.77
N LYS A 157 6.73 30.38 7.03
CA LYS A 157 5.61 31.30 7.27
C LYS A 157 4.44 30.90 6.39
N LEU A 158 3.30 30.65 7.02
CA LEU A 158 2.05 30.31 6.34
C LEU A 158 1.06 31.46 6.54
N SER A 159 0.44 31.90 5.45
CA SER A 159 -0.68 32.85 5.50
C SER A 159 -1.80 32.41 4.57
N CYS A 160 -3.04 32.33 5.06
CA CYS A 160 -4.18 31.99 4.22
C CYS A 160 -4.89 33.27 3.77
N SER A 161 -4.86 33.52 2.46
CA SER A 161 -5.26 34.78 1.85
C SER A 161 -6.76 34.84 1.56
N ASP A 162 -7.39 33.72 1.20
CA ASP A 162 -8.81 33.70 0.85
C ASP A 162 -9.50 32.38 1.16
N SER A 163 -10.82 32.47 1.38
CA SER A 163 -11.73 31.34 1.62
C SER A 163 -12.96 31.48 0.72
N LEU A 164 -13.00 30.65 -0.32
CA LEU A 164 -14.02 30.68 -1.36
C LEU A 164 -15.11 29.66 -1.05
N PHE A 165 -16.35 30.11 -0.95
CA PHE A 165 -17.50 29.21 -0.86
C PHE A 165 -18.03 28.89 -2.26
N VAL A 166 -17.86 27.64 -2.70
CA VAL A 166 -18.20 27.19 -4.06
C VAL A 166 -19.57 26.50 -4.17
N GLY A 167 -20.33 26.46 -3.07
CA GLY A 167 -21.67 25.90 -3.01
C GLY A 167 -21.73 24.53 -2.33
N GLN A 168 -22.84 23.81 -2.51
CA GLN A 168 -23.07 22.50 -1.86
C GLN A 168 -22.34 21.34 -2.54
N LYS A 169 -21.95 21.51 -3.81
CA LYS A 169 -21.24 20.48 -4.57
C LYS A 169 -19.74 20.64 -4.34
N PRO A 170 -19.06 19.66 -3.73
CA PRO A 170 -17.65 19.79 -3.44
C PRO A 170 -16.80 19.77 -4.71
N MET A 171 -15.73 20.55 -4.69
CA MET A 171 -14.70 20.53 -5.73
C MET A 171 -13.76 19.36 -5.48
N VAL A 172 -13.38 18.65 -6.54
CA VAL A 172 -12.51 17.46 -6.48
C VAL A 172 -11.26 17.59 -7.33
N ALA A 173 -11.20 18.60 -8.20
CA ALA A 173 -10.06 18.94 -9.04
C ALA A 173 -9.76 20.43 -8.95
N LEU A 174 -8.51 20.78 -8.71
CA LEU A 174 -8.01 22.16 -8.67
C LEU A 174 -6.77 22.28 -9.55
N SER A 175 -6.64 23.39 -10.26
CA SER A 175 -5.38 23.75 -10.94
C SER A 175 -5.12 25.25 -10.82
N LEU A 176 -3.87 25.60 -10.51
CA LEU A 176 -3.41 26.98 -10.39
C LEU A 176 -2.35 27.28 -11.46
N ALA A 177 -2.38 28.48 -12.03
CA ALA A 177 -1.32 28.98 -12.91
C ALA A 177 -1.22 30.51 -12.88
N GLU A 178 -0.08 31.04 -13.31
CA GLU A 178 0.10 32.46 -13.58
C GLU A 178 -0.48 32.82 -14.95
N LEU A 179 -1.25 33.90 -15.04
CA LEU A 179 -1.79 34.37 -16.30
C LEU A 179 -0.69 35.02 -17.17
N PRO A 180 -0.72 34.82 -18.50
CA PRO A 180 0.28 35.39 -19.40
C PRO A 180 0.18 36.91 -19.50
N GLY A 181 1.28 37.58 -19.87
CA GLY A 181 1.29 39.04 -20.11
C GLY A 181 1.64 39.91 -18.91
N ASN A 182 2.52 39.45 -18.00
CA ASN A 182 3.04 40.21 -16.85
C ASN A 182 1.97 40.76 -15.88
N SER A 183 0.77 40.19 -15.85
CA SER A 183 -0.33 40.66 -14.98
C SER A 183 -0.09 40.39 -13.49
N LYS A 184 0.88 39.53 -13.14
CA LYS A 184 1.11 38.97 -11.78
C LYS A 184 -0.14 38.33 -11.16
N GLN A 185 -1.17 38.08 -11.96
CA GLN A 185 -2.42 37.48 -11.51
C GLN A 185 -2.37 35.97 -11.67
N LEU A 186 -3.03 35.30 -10.75
CA LEU A 186 -3.23 33.87 -10.72
C LEU A 186 -4.62 33.54 -11.23
N VAL A 187 -4.73 32.44 -11.96
CA VAL A 187 -6.00 31.80 -12.28
C VAL A 187 -6.11 30.48 -11.52
N LEU A 188 -7.25 30.29 -10.87
CA LEU A 188 -7.64 29.05 -10.19
C LEU A 188 -8.79 28.42 -10.97
N ALA A 189 -8.53 27.27 -11.58
CA ALA A 189 -9.54 26.43 -12.20
C ALA A 189 -10.03 25.38 -11.21
N MET A 190 -11.36 25.24 -11.09
CA MET A 190 -11.99 24.31 -10.16
C MET A 190 -13.05 23.46 -10.87
N GLY A 191 -13.03 22.17 -10.57
CA GLY A 191 -13.99 21.18 -11.06
C GLY A 191 -14.46 20.29 -9.92
N GLY A 192 -15.73 19.89 -9.95
CA GLY A 192 -16.35 19.15 -8.86
C GLY A 192 -17.42 18.18 -9.30
N LEU A 193 -18.37 17.92 -8.41
CA LEU A 193 -19.57 17.11 -8.67
C LEU A 193 -20.62 17.85 -9.52
N ASP A 194 -20.15 18.61 -10.50
CA ASP A 194 -20.91 19.30 -11.54
C ASP A 194 -20.20 19.23 -12.89
N ASN A 195 -20.89 19.65 -13.92
CA ASN A 195 -20.44 19.56 -15.30
C ASN A 195 -19.79 20.87 -15.81
N LYS A 196 -19.30 21.69 -14.89
CA LYS A 196 -18.79 23.03 -15.17
C LYS A 196 -17.41 23.22 -14.58
N ILE A 197 -16.57 23.95 -15.29
CA ILE A 197 -15.28 24.39 -14.76
C ILE A 197 -15.45 25.84 -14.29
N HIS A 198 -15.19 26.08 -13.02
CA HIS A 198 -15.28 27.42 -12.44
C HIS A 198 -13.88 28.06 -12.45
N LEU A 199 -13.77 29.23 -13.05
CA LEU A 199 -12.51 29.99 -13.10
C LEU A 199 -12.59 31.19 -12.16
N TYR A 200 -11.58 31.32 -11.30
CA TYR A 200 -11.39 32.45 -10.40
C TYR A 200 -10.04 33.09 -10.68
N CYS A 201 -9.97 34.41 -10.52
CA CYS A 201 -8.75 35.17 -10.72
C CYS A 201 -8.47 36.04 -9.50
N GLY A 202 -7.19 36.14 -9.12
CA GLY A 202 -6.78 36.94 -7.97
C GLY A 202 -5.31 37.30 -8.05
N GLU A 203 -4.92 38.31 -7.29
CA GLU A 203 -3.51 38.57 -7.00
C GLU A 203 -3.00 37.57 -5.95
N ARG A 204 -1.69 37.38 -5.88
CA ARG A 204 -1.05 36.42 -4.93
C ARG A 204 -1.50 36.63 -3.48
N ASN A 205 -1.58 37.88 -3.05
CA ASN A 205 -1.97 38.27 -1.68
C ASN A 205 -3.40 38.85 -1.64
N GLY A 206 -4.12 38.76 -2.75
CA GLY A 206 -5.44 39.33 -2.92
C GLY A 206 -6.55 38.29 -2.79
N LYS A 207 -7.78 38.77 -2.90
CA LYS A 207 -8.96 37.90 -2.98
C LYS A 207 -9.13 37.37 -4.39
N PHE A 208 -9.53 36.11 -4.49
CA PHE A 208 -9.90 35.46 -5.73
C PHE A 208 -11.36 35.76 -6.04
N LEU A 209 -11.59 36.40 -7.18
CA LEU A 209 -12.93 36.71 -7.67
C LEU A 209 -13.34 35.74 -8.76
N ARG A 210 -14.61 35.34 -8.76
CA ARG A 210 -15.16 34.48 -9.81
C ARG A 210 -15.12 35.23 -11.14
N ALA A 211 -14.37 34.70 -12.10
CA ALA A 211 -14.24 35.29 -13.43
C ALA A 211 -15.32 34.76 -14.39
N CYS A 212 -15.37 33.45 -14.63
CA CYS A 212 -16.36 32.83 -15.52
C CYS A 212 -16.55 31.32 -15.26
N GLU A 213 -17.53 30.71 -15.95
CA GLU A 213 -17.78 29.26 -15.96
C GLU A 213 -17.59 28.71 -17.38
N LEU A 214 -16.92 27.56 -17.54
CA LEU A 214 -16.84 26.82 -18.80
C LEU A 214 -17.87 25.69 -18.78
N LYS A 215 -18.74 25.64 -19.81
CA LYS A 215 -19.84 24.68 -19.92
C LYS A 215 -19.66 23.85 -21.20
N ALA A 216 -19.05 22.68 -21.10
CA ALA A 216 -18.95 21.73 -22.20
C ALA A 216 -19.00 20.26 -21.80
N HIS A 217 -18.64 19.93 -20.55
CA HIS A 217 -18.80 18.58 -20.03
C HIS A 217 -20.28 18.28 -19.77
N THR A 218 -20.65 17.00 -19.87
CA THR A 218 -22.02 16.54 -19.58
C THR A 218 -22.15 15.89 -18.21
N ASP A 219 -21.03 15.56 -17.55
CA ASP A 219 -20.97 14.91 -16.25
C ASP A 219 -19.86 15.51 -15.36
N TRP A 220 -19.62 14.96 -14.18
CA TRP A 220 -18.69 15.48 -13.18
C TRP A 220 -17.27 15.64 -13.70
N ILE A 221 -16.63 16.75 -13.35
CA ILE A 221 -15.22 17.00 -13.64
C ILE A 221 -14.36 16.20 -12.66
N ARG A 222 -13.36 15.48 -13.17
CA ARG A 222 -12.50 14.61 -12.35
C ARG A 222 -11.08 15.12 -12.21
N SER A 223 -10.53 15.76 -13.23
CA SER A 223 -9.18 16.32 -13.18
C SER A 223 -9.05 17.56 -14.09
N LEU A 224 -8.13 18.43 -13.70
CA LEU A 224 -7.82 19.70 -14.34
C LEU A 224 -6.32 19.94 -14.25
N ASP A 225 -5.69 20.35 -15.35
CA ASP A 225 -4.32 20.83 -15.32
C ASP A 225 -4.10 21.99 -16.31
N LEU A 226 -3.57 23.11 -15.80
CA LEU A 226 -3.20 24.28 -16.58
C LEU A 226 -1.77 24.14 -17.08
N SER A 227 -1.47 24.49 -18.31
CA SER A 227 -0.11 24.44 -18.82
C SER A 227 0.77 25.56 -18.23
N LEU A 228 2.08 25.55 -18.49
CA LEU A 228 2.82 26.81 -18.49
C LEU A 228 2.40 27.69 -19.68
N PRO A 229 2.62 29.02 -19.64
CA PRO A 229 2.38 29.89 -20.78
C PRO A 229 3.12 29.40 -22.03
N VAL A 230 2.37 29.16 -23.10
CA VAL A 230 2.87 28.72 -24.41
C VAL A 230 2.98 29.94 -25.32
N TYR A 231 4.15 30.14 -25.91
CA TYR A 231 4.41 31.23 -26.86
C TYR A 231 4.42 30.67 -28.28
N VAL A 232 3.42 31.04 -29.08
CA VAL A 232 3.33 30.65 -30.49
C VAL A 232 3.13 31.91 -31.32
N ASN A 233 4.00 32.14 -32.32
CA ASN A 233 3.90 33.26 -33.26
C ASN A 233 3.83 34.66 -32.59
N GLY A 234 4.46 34.83 -31.42
CA GLY A 234 4.45 36.10 -30.67
C GLY A 234 3.23 36.30 -29.76
N GLU A 235 2.22 35.42 -29.80
CA GLU A 235 1.10 35.42 -28.86
C GLU A 235 1.40 34.50 -27.67
N SER A 236 1.14 35.01 -26.46
CA SER A 236 1.20 34.22 -25.24
C SER A 236 -0.18 33.65 -24.91
N SER A 237 -0.26 32.33 -24.78
CA SER A 237 -1.50 31.62 -24.47
C SER A 237 -1.31 30.64 -23.32
N LEU A 238 -2.39 30.37 -22.59
CA LEU A 238 -2.43 29.41 -21.51
C LEU A 238 -3.42 28.30 -21.88
N LEU A 239 -3.00 27.05 -21.78
CA LEU A 239 -3.86 25.89 -22.07
C LEU A 239 -4.39 25.30 -20.77
N LEU A 240 -5.63 24.85 -20.78
CA LEU A 240 -6.24 24.07 -19.70
C LEU A 240 -6.70 22.74 -20.29
N VAL A 241 -6.30 21.63 -19.69
CA VAL A 241 -6.87 20.31 -19.97
C VAL A 241 -7.86 19.95 -18.87
N SER A 242 -8.99 19.36 -19.25
CA SER A 242 -10.02 18.88 -18.32
C SER A 242 -10.52 17.49 -18.68
N SER A 243 -10.74 16.65 -17.66
CA SER A 243 -11.34 15.32 -17.81
C SER A 243 -12.62 15.17 -17.00
N SER A 244 -13.48 14.24 -17.41
CA SER A 244 -14.79 14.03 -16.80
C SER A 244 -15.25 12.57 -16.85
N GLN A 245 -16.28 12.27 -16.06
CA GLN A 245 -17.04 11.02 -16.16
C GLN A 245 -17.79 10.87 -17.49
N ASP A 246 -17.89 11.93 -18.29
CA ASP A 246 -18.40 11.87 -19.66
C ASP A 246 -17.44 11.19 -20.65
N LYS A 247 -16.33 10.62 -20.16
CA LYS A 247 -15.26 9.93 -20.91
C LYS A 247 -14.44 10.84 -21.83
N GLY A 248 -14.80 12.12 -21.93
CA GLY A 248 -14.15 13.08 -22.80
C GLY A 248 -13.06 13.88 -22.09
N ILE A 249 -11.99 14.17 -22.82
CA ILE A 249 -10.96 15.12 -22.41
C ILE A 249 -11.09 16.37 -23.28
N ARG A 250 -11.04 17.55 -22.69
CA ARG A 250 -11.21 18.83 -23.40
C ARG A 250 -10.00 19.73 -23.18
N ILE A 251 -9.53 20.34 -24.25
CA ILE A 251 -8.46 21.34 -24.23
C ILE A 251 -9.06 22.71 -24.46
N TRP A 252 -8.77 23.64 -23.57
CA TRP A 252 -9.22 25.02 -23.60
C TRP A 252 -8.01 25.94 -23.77
N LYS A 253 -8.10 26.89 -24.68
CA LYS A 253 -7.07 27.89 -24.93
C LYS A 253 -7.50 29.24 -24.41
N MET A 254 -6.65 29.88 -23.61
CA MET A 254 -6.81 31.24 -23.11
C MET A 254 -5.77 32.15 -23.76
N THR A 255 -6.20 33.05 -24.63
CA THR A 255 -5.31 33.98 -25.34
C THR A 255 -5.52 35.40 -24.81
N LEU A 256 -4.43 36.12 -24.55
CA LEU A 256 -4.48 37.54 -24.17
C LEU A 256 -5.09 38.37 -25.32
N GLN A 257 -6.08 39.21 -25.03
CA GLN A 257 -6.62 40.16 -26.00
C GLN A 257 -5.82 41.47 -25.94
N ASP A 258 -5.29 41.91 -27.09
CA ASP A 258 -4.75 43.25 -27.22
C ASP A 258 -5.89 44.28 -27.20
N SER A 259 -5.71 45.33 -26.39
CA SER A 259 -6.65 46.43 -26.19
C SER A 259 -6.96 47.25 -27.46
N SER A 260 -6.31 46.96 -28.59
CA SER A 260 -6.51 47.62 -29.89
C SER A 260 -7.64 47.02 -30.74
N ALA A 261 -8.24 45.90 -30.35
CA ALA A 261 -9.29 45.22 -31.13
C ALA A 261 -10.74 45.55 -30.72
N SER A 262 -10.97 46.59 -29.89
CA SER A 262 -12.32 47.02 -29.51
C SER A 262 -12.96 47.89 -30.60
N ASN A 263 -13.61 47.28 -31.60
CA ASN A 263 -14.82 47.80 -32.28
C ASN A 263 -15.17 46.97 -33.53
N LYS A 264 -15.44 45.68 -33.38
CA LYS A 264 -16.28 44.96 -34.37
C LYS A 264 -17.61 44.62 -33.71
N LYS A 265 -18.63 45.36 -34.16
CA LYS A 265 -20.05 45.22 -33.81
C LYS A 265 -20.44 43.74 -33.69
N GLN A 266 -21.20 43.43 -32.65
CA GLN A 266 -21.88 42.15 -32.43
C GLN A 266 -22.66 41.72 -33.67
N GLN A 267 -22.07 40.83 -34.46
CA GLN A 267 -22.80 39.92 -35.33
C GLN A 267 -22.74 38.55 -34.66
N THR A 268 -23.89 38.06 -34.20
CA THR A 268 -24.08 36.70 -33.71
C THR A 268 -23.88 35.73 -34.88
N SER A 269 -22.63 35.39 -35.15
CA SER A 269 -22.22 34.33 -36.09
C SER A 269 -21.91 33.04 -35.34
N LEU A 270 -21.88 31.91 -36.03
CA LEU A 270 -21.47 30.61 -35.49
C LEU A 270 -20.10 30.67 -34.76
N ALA A 271 -19.23 31.61 -35.15
CA ALA A 271 -17.94 31.86 -34.52
C ALA A 271 -18.04 32.31 -33.04
N SER A 272 -19.18 32.85 -32.61
CA SER A 272 -19.44 33.18 -31.20
C SER A 272 -19.72 31.96 -30.32
N TYR A 273 -20.06 30.79 -30.91
CA TYR A 273 -20.14 29.53 -30.16
C TYR A 273 -18.77 28.89 -29.96
N ILE A 274 -17.83 29.13 -30.88
CA ILE A 274 -16.43 28.66 -30.80
C ILE A 274 -15.63 29.55 -29.83
N LYS A 275 -15.91 30.86 -29.83
CA LYS A 275 -15.35 31.83 -28.88
C LYS A 275 -16.14 31.77 -27.58
N GLY A 276 -15.57 31.09 -26.57
CA GLY A 276 -16.13 30.97 -25.24
C GLY A 276 -16.14 32.28 -24.44
N PRO A 277 -16.30 32.21 -23.10
CA PRO A 277 -16.36 33.41 -22.26
C PRO A 277 -15.04 34.20 -22.28
N VAL A 278 -15.13 35.50 -21.98
CA VAL A 278 -13.96 36.36 -21.74
C VAL A 278 -13.67 36.37 -20.25
N LEU A 279 -12.43 36.07 -19.89
CA LEU A 279 -11.91 36.13 -18.54
C LEU A 279 -11.24 37.50 -18.34
N VAL A 280 -11.70 38.25 -17.35
CA VAL A 280 -11.14 39.56 -17.00
C VAL A 280 -10.34 39.44 -15.71
N ALA A 281 -9.07 39.81 -15.77
CA ALA A 281 -8.11 39.68 -14.68
C ALA A 281 -7.32 41.00 -14.57
N GLY A 282 -7.77 41.87 -13.66
CA GLY A 282 -7.23 43.22 -13.52
C GLY A 282 -7.47 44.07 -14.77
N SER A 283 -6.40 44.59 -15.37
CA SER A 283 -6.44 45.38 -16.61
C SER A 283 -6.41 44.54 -17.89
N SER A 284 -6.20 43.22 -17.77
CA SER A 284 -6.05 42.32 -18.92
C SER A 284 -7.30 41.48 -19.14
N SER A 285 -7.68 41.28 -20.40
CA SER A 285 -8.76 40.38 -20.80
C SER A 285 -8.22 39.22 -21.62
N TYR A 286 -8.75 38.03 -21.38
CA TYR A 286 -8.34 36.79 -22.03
C TYR A 286 -9.55 36.14 -22.71
N GLN A 287 -9.42 35.86 -24.01
CA GLN A 287 -10.42 35.12 -24.75
C GLN A 287 -10.23 33.62 -24.49
N ILE A 288 -11.25 32.96 -23.97
CA ILE A 288 -11.25 31.50 -23.83
C ILE A 288 -11.95 30.89 -25.04
N SER A 289 -11.38 29.84 -25.61
CA SER A 289 -12.02 29.03 -26.66
C SER A 289 -11.73 27.54 -26.42
N MET A 290 -12.66 26.68 -26.82
CA MET A 290 -12.41 25.25 -26.84
C MET A 290 -11.54 24.92 -28.05
N GLU A 291 -10.37 24.33 -27.82
CA GLU A 291 -9.37 24.03 -28.86
C GLU A 291 -9.56 22.62 -29.41
N SER A 292 -9.75 21.63 -28.54
CA SER A 292 -9.87 20.23 -28.97
C SER A 292 -10.70 19.39 -27.98
N LEU A 293 -11.33 18.34 -28.52
CA LEU A 293 -12.01 17.27 -27.77
C LEU A 293 -11.28 15.97 -28.09
N LEU A 294 -10.72 15.32 -27.07
CA LEU A 294 -10.06 14.02 -27.20
C LEU A 294 -11.03 12.92 -26.75
N ILE A 295 -11.15 11.88 -27.57
CA ILE A 295 -12.01 10.73 -27.33
C ILE A 295 -11.16 9.48 -27.58
N GLY A 296 -11.15 8.56 -26.61
CA GLY A 296 -10.44 7.29 -26.74
C GLY A 296 -10.53 6.39 -25.51
N HIS A 297 -10.88 6.92 -24.35
CA HIS A 297 -11.23 6.12 -23.18
C HIS A 297 -12.65 5.57 -23.27
N GLU A 298 -12.83 4.35 -22.76
CA GLU A 298 -14.11 3.62 -22.77
C GLU A 298 -14.89 3.79 -21.44
N ASP A 299 -14.26 4.36 -20.42
CA ASP A 299 -14.84 4.64 -19.10
C ASP A 299 -14.40 6.01 -18.56
N TRP A 300 -14.71 6.30 -17.29
CA TRP A 300 -14.44 7.57 -16.64
C TRP A 300 -12.94 7.89 -16.62
N VAL A 301 -12.60 9.12 -17.05
CA VAL A 301 -11.23 9.61 -17.07
C VAL A 301 -10.94 10.36 -15.77
N TYR A 302 -10.21 9.72 -14.86
CA TYR A 302 -9.98 10.25 -13.52
C TYR A 302 -8.85 11.27 -13.43
N SER A 303 -7.81 11.17 -14.27
CA SER A 303 -6.69 12.12 -14.27
C SER A 303 -6.29 12.56 -15.66
N VAL A 304 -5.91 13.83 -15.76
CA VAL A 304 -5.17 14.40 -16.89
C VAL A 304 -4.02 15.27 -16.38
N GLU A 305 -2.83 15.12 -16.96
CA GLU A 305 -1.65 15.90 -16.57
C GLU A 305 -0.84 16.28 -17.83
N TRP A 306 -0.44 17.55 -17.93
CA TRP A 306 0.49 17.99 -18.96
C TRP A 306 1.88 17.40 -18.71
N GLN A 307 2.59 17.03 -19.78
CA GLN A 307 3.99 16.64 -19.66
C GLN A 307 4.80 17.77 -18.99
N PRO A 308 5.69 17.46 -18.03
CA PRO A 308 6.55 18.45 -17.39
C PRO A 308 7.32 19.30 -18.42
N PRO A 309 7.58 20.59 -18.12
CA PRO A 309 8.29 21.49 -19.02
C PRO A 309 9.69 21.00 -19.36
N SER A 310 10.05 21.10 -20.64
CA SER A 310 11.38 20.76 -21.13
C SER A 310 12.28 21.98 -21.20
N THR A 311 13.56 21.83 -20.86
CA THR A 311 14.55 22.90 -20.99
C THR A 311 14.94 23.09 -22.45
N SER A 312 14.92 24.34 -22.93
CA SER A 312 15.35 24.69 -24.28
C SER A 312 16.84 25.08 -24.29
N SER A 313 17.54 24.78 -25.39
CA SER A 313 18.90 25.26 -25.65
C SER A 313 18.94 26.61 -26.37
N VAL A 314 17.77 27.20 -26.67
CA VAL A 314 17.64 28.47 -27.41
C VAL A 314 17.80 29.66 -26.46
N GLU A 315 18.68 30.61 -26.82
CA GLU A 315 18.95 31.82 -26.01
C GLU A 315 17.66 32.60 -25.69
N GLY A 316 17.42 32.85 -24.40
CA GLY A 316 16.32 33.69 -23.90
C GLY A 316 15.04 32.96 -23.46
N ILE A 317 14.90 31.65 -23.71
CA ILE A 317 13.76 30.83 -23.22
C ILE A 317 14.31 29.71 -22.32
N GLU A 318 14.16 29.83 -21.00
CA GLU A 318 14.68 28.81 -20.06
C GLU A 318 13.95 27.46 -20.18
N CYS A 319 12.64 27.46 -20.44
CA CYS A 319 11.83 26.24 -20.58
C CYS A 319 10.63 26.47 -21.51
N PHE A 320 10.12 25.40 -22.12
CA PHE A 320 8.89 25.41 -22.90
C PHE A 320 7.97 24.26 -22.46
N GLN A 321 6.68 24.42 -22.71
CA GLN A 321 5.67 23.40 -22.45
C GLN A 321 5.54 22.46 -23.66
N PRO A 322 5.85 21.16 -23.52
CA PRO A 322 5.53 20.18 -24.56
C PRO A 322 4.01 20.05 -24.71
N GLN A 323 3.54 19.93 -25.96
CA GLN A 323 2.14 19.61 -26.26
C GLN A 323 1.92 18.10 -26.13
N SER A 324 2.01 17.59 -24.91
CA SER A 324 1.73 16.20 -24.60
C SER A 324 0.95 16.09 -23.30
N ILE A 325 -0.09 15.25 -23.31
CA ILE A 325 -1.01 15.06 -22.19
C ILE A 325 -1.02 13.58 -21.85
N LEU A 326 -0.95 13.27 -20.56
CA LEU A 326 -1.19 11.94 -20.02
C LEU A 326 -2.61 11.86 -19.47
N SER A 327 -3.33 10.79 -19.76
CA SER A 327 -4.61 10.50 -19.15
C SER A 327 -4.65 9.11 -18.54
N ALA A 328 -5.42 8.93 -17.46
CA ALA A 328 -5.67 7.65 -16.82
C ALA A 328 -7.17 7.47 -16.58
N SER A 329 -7.65 6.23 -16.76
CA SER A 329 -9.07 5.91 -16.79
C SER A 329 -9.40 4.63 -16.03
N MET A 330 -10.69 4.50 -15.68
CA MET A 330 -11.25 3.31 -15.07
C MET A 330 -11.31 2.12 -16.04
N ASP A 331 -11.11 2.35 -17.34
CA ASP A 331 -11.00 1.28 -18.36
C ASP A 331 -9.67 0.51 -18.31
N LYS A 332 -8.85 0.72 -17.28
CA LYS A 332 -7.52 0.09 -17.06
C LYS A 332 -6.44 0.55 -18.03
N THR A 333 -6.64 1.67 -18.72
CA THR A 333 -5.65 2.22 -19.65
C THR A 333 -5.12 3.59 -19.22
N MET A 334 -3.88 3.85 -19.62
CA MET A 334 -3.27 5.17 -19.67
C MET A 334 -2.87 5.50 -21.09
N LEU A 335 -3.17 6.72 -21.51
CA LEU A 335 -2.95 7.20 -22.87
C LEU A 335 -2.05 8.44 -22.87
N ILE A 336 -1.13 8.50 -23.82
CA ILE A 336 -0.37 9.72 -24.13
C ILE A 336 -0.94 10.32 -25.41
N TRP A 337 -1.35 11.58 -25.33
CA TRP A 337 -1.91 12.36 -26.43
C TRP A 337 -0.89 13.38 -26.91
N GLN A 338 -0.72 13.49 -28.24
CA GLN A 338 0.13 14.49 -28.87
C GLN A 338 -0.49 14.97 -30.19
N PRO A 339 -0.32 16.23 -30.58
CA PRO A 339 -0.73 16.71 -31.89
C PRO A 339 0.21 16.15 -32.97
N GLU A 340 -0.37 15.60 -34.02
CA GLU A 340 0.36 15.13 -35.18
C GLU A 340 1.08 16.31 -35.86
N LYS A 341 2.36 16.14 -36.21
CA LYS A 341 3.25 17.21 -36.71
C LYS A 341 2.75 17.91 -37.98
N THR A 342 1.96 17.22 -38.82
CA THR A 342 1.49 17.71 -40.12
C THR A 342 0.11 18.37 -40.03
N THR A 343 -0.83 17.73 -39.34
CA THR A 343 -2.24 18.15 -39.28
C THR A 343 -2.55 19.00 -38.05
N GLY A 344 -1.74 18.89 -36.99
CA GLY A 344 -2.03 19.48 -35.68
C GLY A 344 -3.18 18.81 -34.93
N ILE A 345 -3.73 17.71 -35.46
CA ILE A 345 -4.80 16.95 -34.81
C ILE A 345 -4.21 16.12 -33.68
N TRP A 346 -4.84 16.17 -32.51
CA TRP A 346 -4.45 15.36 -31.36
C TRP A 346 -4.74 13.88 -31.59
N MET A 347 -3.72 13.05 -31.45
CA MET A 347 -3.77 11.61 -31.60
C MET A 347 -3.25 10.93 -30.33
N ASN A 348 -3.76 9.73 -30.07
CA ASN A 348 -3.16 8.81 -29.10
C ASN A 348 -1.89 8.22 -29.74
N VAL A 349 -0.74 8.45 -29.10
CA VAL A 349 0.56 7.93 -29.55
C VAL A 349 1.03 6.73 -28.74
N VAL A 350 0.58 6.60 -27.49
CA VAL A 350 0.97 5.51 -26.58
C VAL A 350 -0.23 5.06 -25.76
N THR A 351 -0.41 3.74 -25.70
CA THR A 351 -1.39 3.08 -24.83
C THR A 351 -0.67 2.07 -23.95
N VAL A 352 -0.77 2.24 -22.63
CA VAL A 352 -0.31 1.25 -21.64
C VAL A 352 -1.46 0.92 -20.69
N GLY A 353 -1.39 -0.18 -19.97
CA GLY A 353 -2.48 -0.56 -19.07
C GLY A 353 -2.23 -1.82 -18.27
N GLU A 354 -3.29 -2.28 -17.63
CA GLU A 354 -3.31 -3.51 -16.85
C GLU A 354 -4.35 -4.47 -17.44
N LEU A 355 -3.95 -5.72 -17.68
CA LEU A 355 -4.84 -6.76 -18.21
C LEU A 355 -5.54 -7.57 -17.11
N SER A 356 -5.20 -7.35 -15.83
CA SER A 356 -5.74 -8.03 -14.63
C SER A 356 -7.28 -8.11 -14.59
N HIS A 357 -7.82 -9.31 -14.34
CA HIS A 357 -9.26 -9.52 -14.12
C HIS A 357 -9.74 -8.94 -12.79
N CYS A 358 -8.86 -8.91 -11.78
CA CYS A 358 -9.15 -8.33 -10.46
C CYS A 358 -8.99 -6.82 -10.42
N ALA A 359 -8.30 -6.23 -11.40
CA ALA A 359 -8.16 -4.80 -11.48
C ALA A 359 -9.46 -4.14 -11.95
N LEU A 360 -9.74 -2.99 -11.35
CA LEU A 360 -10.93 -2.19 -11.67
C LEU A 360 -10.58 -0.93 -12.47
N GLY A 361 -9.30 -0.60 -12.65
CA GLY A 361 -8.85 0.58 -13.41
C GLY A 361 -7.94 1.52 -12.61
N PHE A 362 -7.58 2.64 -13.22
CA PHE A 362 -6.66 3.62 -12.63
C PHE A 362 -7.38 4.85 -12.09
N TYR A 363 -6.92 5.32 -10.93
CA TYR A 363 -7.37 6.57 -10.33
C TYR A 363 -6.52 7.76 -10.78
N GLY A 364 -5.24 7.58 -11.06
CA GLY A 364 -4.39 8.68 -11.50
C GLY A 364 -3.10 8.23 -12.18
N GLY A 365 -2.69 9.04 -13.16
CA GLY A 365 -1.45 8.94 -13.91
C GLY A 365 -0.57 10.16 -13.67
N HIS A 366 0.73 9.94 -13.46
CA HIS A 366 1.70 11.00 -13.16
C HIS A 366 2.96 10.88 -14.00
N TRP A 367 3.49 12.03 -14.41
CA TRP A 367 4.80 12.11 -15.03
C TRP A 367 5.92 12.16 -13.99
N SER A 368 7.01 11.47 -14.28
CA SER A 368 8.29 11.74 -13.64
C SER A 368 8.79 13.16 -13.96
N PRO A 369 9.63 13.76 -13.09
CA PRO A 369 10.18 15.09 -13.31
C PRO A 369 10.90 15.31 -14.66
N ASN A 370 11.45 14.25 -15.25
CA ASN A 370 12.15 14.29 -16.54
C ASN A 370 11.32 13.75 -17.71
N ALA A 371 10.06 13.36 -17.45
CA ALA A 371 9.14 12.75 -18.41
C ALA A 371 9.64 11.44 -19.08
N ASP A 372 10.58 10.72 -18.45
CA ASP A 372 11.12 9.43 -18.90
C ASP A 372 10.35 8.24 -18.29
N PHE A 373 9.61 8.46 -17.21
CA PHE A 373 8.68 7.51 -16.61
C PHE A 373 7.27 8.08 -16.48
N ILE A 374 6.29 7.17 -16.53
CA ILE A 374 4.88 7.41 -16.16
C ILE A 374 4.45 6.41 -15.10
N LEU A 375 3.70 6.88 -14.10
CA LEU A 375 3.22 6.11 -12.96
C LEU A 375 1.69 6.12 -12.92
N ALA A 376 1.06 4.95 -12.87
CA ALA A 376 -0.34 4.78 -12.49
C ALA A 376 -0.46 4.36 -11.03
N HIS A 377 -1.58 4.71 -10.41
CA HIS A 377 -2.09 3.99 -9.25
C HIS A 377 -3.50 3.44 -9.50
N GLY A 378 -3.67 2.17 -9.18
CA GLY A 378 -4.89 1.41 -9.41
C GLY A 378 -5.92 1.56 -8.29
N TYR A 379 -7.15 1.17 -8.60
CA TYR A 379 -8.24 1.11 -7.63
C TYR A 379 -7.93 0.21 -6.42
N GLY A 380 -7.19 -0.88 -6.63
CA GLY A 380 -6.73 -1.80 -5.58
C GLY A 380 -5.45 -1.37 -4.88
N GLY A 381 -5.10 -0.08 -4.91
CA GLY A 381 -3.91 0.46 -4.26
C GLY A 381 -2.57 -0.02 -4.84
N SER A 382 -2.59 -0.71 -5.99
CA SER A 382 -1.40 -1.11 -6.73
C SER A 382 -0.78 0.06 -7.50
N PHE A 383 0.51 -0.02 -7.76
CA PHE A 383 1.22 0.92 -8.63
C PHE A 383 1.61 0.24 -9.93
N HIS A 384 1.71 1.02 -11.01
CA HIS A 384 2.27 0.55 -12.27
C HIS A 384 3.20 1.63 -12.80
N LEU A 385 4.42 1.25 -13.17
CA LEU A 385 5.44 2.18 -13.63
C LEU A 385 5.90 1.73 -15.02
N TRP A 386 5.98 2.66 -15.97
CA TRP A 386 6.56 2.41 -17.29
C TRP A 386 7.69 3.38 -17.54
N LYS A 387 8.75 2.89 -18.17
CA LYS A 387 9.91 3.67 -18.60
C LYS A 387 9.93 3.77 -20.12
N ASN A 388 10.16 4.97 -20.63
CA ASN A 388 10.47 5.17 -22.03
C ASN A 388 11.90 4.72 -22.33
N VAL A 389 12.05 3.72 -23.18
CA VAL A 389 13.36 3.20 -23.64
C VAL A 389 13.62 3.51 -25.11
N GLY A 390 12.65 4.11 -25.81
CA GLY A 390 12.75 4.44 -27.22
C GLY A 390 13.50 5.76 -27.48
N ILE A 391 14.07 5.89 -28.69
CA ILE A 391 14.73 7.11 -29.15
C ILE A 391 13.70 8.17 -29.58
N GLU A 392 12.49 7.75 -29.98
CA GLU A 392 11.41 8.60 -30.52
C GLU A 392 10.13 8.63 -29.66
N TYR A 393 10.23 8.32 -28.37
CA TYR A 393 9.17 8.40 -27.36
C TYR A 393 8.07 7.32 -27.32
N ASP A 394 8.12 6.27 -28.16
CA ASP A 394 7.02 5.30 -28.29
C ASP A 394 7.23 3.92 -27.64
N ASP A 395 8.43 3.59 -27.11
CA ASP A 395 8.69 2.28 -26.49
C ASP A 395 8.64 2.38 -24.96
N TRP A 396 7.47 2.09 -24.39
CA TRP A 396 7.21 2.15 -22.94
C TRP A 396 7.21 0.75 -22.32
N LYS A 397 8.20 0.47 -21.46
CA LYS A 397 8.36 -0.85 -20.83
C LYS A 397 7.98 -0.83 -19.36
N PRO A 398 7.20 -1.82 -18.88
CA PRO A 398 6.82 -1.91 -17.48
C PRO A 398 8.06 -2.08 -16.59
N GLN A 399 7.99 -1.52 -15.39
CA GLN A 399 9.06 -1.50 -14.39
C GLN A 399 8.53 -2.01 -13.05
N LYS A 400 9.44 -2.48 -12.21
CA LYS A 400 9.13 -2.86 -10.82
C LYS A 400 8.65 -1.66 -10.00
N VAL A 401 7.73 -1.92 -9.09
CA VAL A 401 7.15 -0.94 -8.15
C VAL A 401 7.09 -1.55 -6.75
N PRO A 402 7.03 -0.72 -5.69
CA PRO A 402 6.68 -1.24 -4.38
C PRO A 402 5.27 -1.82 -4.40
N SER A 403 5.07 -2.88 -3.61
CA SER A 403 3.79 -3.55 -3.48
C SER A 403 3.43 -3.78 -2.01
N GLY A 404 2.14 -3.91 -1.73
CA GLY A 404 1.60 -4.23 -0.42
C GLY A 404 0.09 -4.04 -0.34
N HIS A 405 -0.47 -4.25 0.85
CA HIS A 405 -1.91 -4.26 1.06
C HIS A 405 -2.51 -2.85 1.11
N PHE A 406 -3.71 -2.68 0.56
CA PHE A 406 -4.44 -1.40 0.64
C PHE A 406 -5.47 -1.35 1.78
N ALA A 407 -5.60 -2.42 2.56
CA ALA A 407 -6.47 -2.53 3.73
C ALA A 407 -5.72 -3.19 4.90
N ALA A 408 -6.36 -3.23 6.08
CA ALA A 408 -5.75 -3.74 7.31
C ALA A 408 -5.18 -5.15 7.12
N VAL A 409 -3.92 -5.33 7.52
CA VAL A 409 -3.25 -6.64 7.48
C VAL A 409 -3.56 -7.35 8.79
N SER A 410 -4.17 -8.52 8.70
CA SER A 410 -4.74 -9.23 9.85
C SER A 410 -3.76 -10.22 10.48
N ASP A 411 -2.94 -10.89 9.68
CA ASP A 411 -2.00 -11.91 10.16
C ASP A 411 -0.76 -12.02 9.25
N ILE A 412 0.32 -12.58 9.80
CA ILE A 412 1.56 -12.91 9.10
C ILE A 412 2.10 -14.27 9.56
N ALA A 413 2.81 -14.96 8.68
CA ALA A 413 3.51 -16.20 9.01
C ALA A 413 4.80 -16.33 8.21
N TRP A 414 5.90 -16.67 8.90
CA TRP A 414 7.13 -17.08 8.24
C TRP A 414 6.98 -18.47 7.62
N ALA A 415 7.66 -18.67 6.49
CA ALA A 415 7.89 -20.01 5.98
C ALA A 415 8.65 -20.84 7.02
N ARG A 416 8.47 -22.17 7.03
CA ARG A 416 9.04 -23.05 8.08
C ARG A 416 10.57 -22.97 8.17
N CYS A 417 11.23 -22.75 7.04
CA CYS A 417 12.68 -22.60 6.97
C CYS A 417 13.10 -21.11 6.92
N GLY A 418 12.14 -20.19 7.02
CA GLY A 418 12.38 -18.75 7.04
C GLY A 418 12.74 -18.13 5.69
N GLU A 419 12.60 -18.84 4.57
CA GLU A 419 12.99 -18.31 3.26
C GLU A 419 12.12 -17.13 2.75
N TYR A 420 10.86 -17.06 3.18
CA TYR A 420 9.94 -15.97 2.87
C TYR A 420 8.97 -15.73 4.03
N MET A 421 8.25 -14.63 3.98
CA MET A 421 7.16 -14.29 4.89
C MET A 421 5.87 -14.07 4.12
N MET A 422 4.76 -14.57 4.68
CA MET A 422 3.42 -14.38 4.13
C MET A 422 2.62 -13.41 4.97
N SER A 423 1.77 -12.62 4.33
CA SER A 423 0.77 -11.77 4.99
C SER A 423 -0.61 -11.97 4.38
N VAL A 424 -1.63 -11.74 5.19
CA VAL A 424 -3.04 -11.75 4.77
C VAL A 424 -3.76 -10.49 5.22
N SER A 425 -4.72 -10.04 4.43
CA SER A 425 -5.37 -8.75 4.64
C SER A 425 -6.85 -8.78 4.29
N HIS A 426 -7.56 -7.78 4.81
CA HIS A 426 -8.93 -7.46 4.42
C HIS A 426 -9.02 -6.87 3.01
N ASP A 427 -7.88 -6.68 2.33
CA ASP A 427 -7.84 -6.40 0.89
C ASP A 427 -8.10 -7.67 0.05
N GLN A 428 -8.40 -8.78 0.73
CA GLN A 428 -8.78 -10.06 0.16
C GLN A 428 -7.63 -10.78 -0.54
N THR A 429 -6.39 -10.41 -0.21
CA THR A 429 -5.18 -11.04 -0.77
C THR A 429 -4.30 -11.68 0.31
N THR A 430 -3.62 -12.74 -0.11
CA THR A 430 -2.43 -13.28 0.57
C THR A 430 -1.22 -12.93 -0.28
N ARG A 431 -0.16 -12.41 0.34
CA ARG A 431 1.07 -11.97 -0.33
C ARG A 431 2.29 -12.63 0.26
N VAL A 432 3.29 -12.90 -0.56
CA VAL A 432 4.56 -13.52 -0.17
C VAL A 432 5.70 -12.55 -0.46
N PHE A 433 6.49 -12.25 0.57
CA PHE A 433 7.66 -11.39 0.49
C PHE A 433 8.93 -12.18 0.78
N ALA A 434 9.96 -11.97 -0.02
CA ALA A 434 11.25 -12.63 0.13
C ALA A 434 12.40 -11.66 -0.18
N PRO A 435 13.59 -11.89 0.41
CA PRO A 435 14.78 -11.15 0.03
C PRO A 435 15.27 -11.59 -1.35
N TRP A 436 15.62 -10.64 -2.20
CA TRP A 436 16.14 -10.86 -3.55
C TRP A 436 17.56 -10.32 -3.65
N LEU A 437 18.50 -11.19 -4.01
CA LEU A 437 19.91 -10.85 -4.22
C LEU A 437 20.10 -10.25 -5.62
N ASN A 438 20.61 -9.03 -5.68
CA ASN A 438 20.88 -8.38 -6.95
C ASN A 438 22.27 -8.77 -7.49
N ASN A 439 22.32 -9.74 -8.40
CA ASN A 439 23.57 -10.21 -9.01
C ASN A 439 24.24 -9.19 -9.96
N THR A 440 23.64 -8.02 -10.17
CA THR A 440 24.15 -6.99 -11.10
C THR A 440 24.97 -5.88 -10.43
N SER A 441 24.94 -5.75 -9.11
CA SER A 441 25.69 -4.74 -8.36
C SER A 441 26.99 -5.32 -7.77
N VAL A 442 28.07 -4.53 -7.83
CA VAL A 442 29.42 -4.89 -7.31
C VAL A 442 29.40 -5.16 -5.79
N GLN A 443 28.40 -4.61 -5.10
CA GLN A 443 28.02 -4.92 -3.73
C GLN A 443 26.74 -5.76 -3.83
N ASN A 444 26.76 -7.02 -3.40
CA ASN A 444 25.57 -7.89 -3.38
C ASN A 444 24.51 -7.34 -2.42
N GLU A 445 23.75 -6.33 -2.85
CA GLU A 445 22.69 -5.71 -2.05
C GLU A 445 21.44 -6.61 -2.08
N GLU A 446 21.03 -7.07 -0.90
CA GLU A 446 19.80 -7.83 -0.68
C GLU A 446 18.63 -6.86 -0.52
N SER A 447 17.56 -7.05 -1.29
CA SER A 447 16.36 -6.19 -1.24
C SER A 447 15.09 -7.03 -1.17
N TRP A 448 14.14 -6.64 -0.32
CA TRP A 448 12.88 -7.38 -0.16
C TRP A 448 11.85 -6.95 -1.20
N HIS A 449 11.17 -7.93 -1.80
CA HIS A 449 10.10 -7.74 -2.79
C HIS A 449 8.94 -8.71 -2.57
N GLU A 450 7.74 -8.34 -3.04
CA GLU A 450 6.66 -9.30 -3.22
C GLU A 450 7.04 -10.24 -4.37
N ILE A 451 7.08 -11.54 -4.12
CA ILE A 451 7.44 -12.54 -5.14
C ILE A 451 6.25 -13.37 -5.61
N ALA A 452 5.15 -13.36 -4.85
CA ALA A 452 3.91 -14.03 -5.23
C ALA A 452 2.70 -13.46 -4.50
N ARG A 453 1.53 -13.62 -5.11
CA ARG A 453 0.21 -13.37 -4.54
C ARG A 453 -0.60 -14.67 -4.52
N PRO A 454 -0.31 -15.60 -3.57
CA PRO A 454 -0.87 -16.95 -3.61
C PRO A 454 -2.38 -17.04 -3.58
N GLN A 455 -3.05 -16.07 -2.97
CA GLN A 455 -4.49 -16.06 -2.87
C GLN A 455 -5.04 -14.68 -3.17
N VAL A 456 -5.97 -14.61 -4.12
CA VAL A 456 -6.94 -13.51 -4.26
C VAL A 456 -8.32 -14.11 -4.02
N HIS A 457 -9.10 -13.50 -3.14
CA HIS A 457 -10.40 -13.99 -2.68
C HIS A 457 -11.47 -12.91 -2.81
N GLY A 458 -12.74 -13.26 -2.57
CA GLY A 458 -13.87 -12.32 -2.49
C GLY A 458 -14.28 -11.95 -1.06
N HIS A 459 -13.54 -12.43 -0.05
CA HIS A 459 -13.82 -12.23 1.36
C HIS A 459 -12.56 -11.82 2.11
N ASP A 460 -12.74 -10.99 3.14
CA ASP A 460 -11.65 -10.55 4.01
C ASP A 460 -10.98 -11.76 4.65
N ILE A 461 -9.64 -11.78 4.58
CA ILE A 461 -8.82 -12.87 5.10
C ILE A 461 -8.31 -12.45 6.49
N ASN A 462 -8.55 -13.28 7.50
CA ASN A 462 -8.33 -12.94 8.90
C ASN A 462 -7.10 -13.61 9.51
N CYS A 463 -6.74 -14.80 9.05
CA CYS A 463 -5.66 -15.57 9.66
C CYS A 463 -4.99 -16.52 8.66
N VAL A 464 -3.71 -16.82 8.90
CA VAL A 464 -2.91 -17.69 8.05
C VAL A 464 -1.94 -18.54 8.88
N THR A 465 -1.70 -19.77 8.45
CA THR A 465 -0.62 -20.59 9.02
C THR A 465 0.07 -21.40 7.93
N VAL A 466 1.41 -21.43 7.97
CA VAL A 466 2.22 -22.28 7.08
C VAL A 466 2.32 -23.68 7.69
N ILE A 467 2.07 -24.71 6.88
CA ILE A 467 1.99 -26.10 7.34
C ILE A 467 3.24 -26.88 6.96
N LYS A 468 3.68 -26.73 5.71
CA LYS A 468 4.80 -27.47 5.15
C LYS A 468 5.77 -26.50 4.46
N GLY A 469 7.06 -26.80 4.55
CA GLY A 469 8.17 -25.99 4.01
C GLY A 469 8.84 -26.62 2.78
N LYS A 470 10.17 -26.49 2.70
CA LYS A 470 11.04 -26.86 1.56
C LYS A 470 10.56 -28.12 0.83
N GLY A 471 10.39 -27.99 -0.49
CA GLY A 471 9.94 -29.05 -1.41
C GLY A 471 8.45 -29.05 -1.72
N ASN A 472 7.58 -28.68 -0.77
CA ASN A 472 6.13 -28.57 -1.02
C ASN A 472 5.52 -27.60 -0.01
N HIS A 473 5.59 -26.31 -0.32
CA HIS A 473 5.08 -25.29 0.57
C HIS A 473 3.55 -25.31 0.55
N ARG A 474 2.95 -25.33 1.73
CA ARG A 474 1.49 -25.33 1.90
C ARG A 474 1.08 -24.43 3.05
N PHE A 475 -0.05 -23.75 2.90
CA PHE A 475 -0.63 -22.93 3.97
C PHE A 475 -2.13 -23.13 4.07
N VAL A 476 -2.68 -22.82 5.24
CA VAL A 476 -4.13 -22.65 5.44
C VAL A 476 -4.44 -21.17 5.61
N GLY A 477 -5.39 -20.66 4.84
CA GLY A 477 -5.99 -19.34 5.03
C GLY A 477 -7.38 -19.46 5.63
N GLY A 478 -7.73 -18.56 6.55
CA GLY A 478 -9.06 -18.43 7.13
C GLY A 478 -9.66 -17.06 6.83
N ALA A 479 -10.89 -17.05 6.32
CA ALA A 479 -11.59 -15.84 5.87
C ALA A 479 -13.00 -15.74 6.47
N ASP A 480 -13.68 -14.62 6.19
CA ASP A 480 -15.08 -14.37 6.57
C ASP A 480 -16.08 -15.36 5.92
N GLU A 481 -15.64 -16.11 4.92
CA GLU A 481 -16.39 -17.20 4.29
C GLU A 481 -16.65 -18.39 5.24
N LYS A 482 -16.12 -18.37 6.47
CA LYS A 482 -16.34 -19.40 7.51
C LYS A 482 -15.71 -20.77 7.19
N VAL A 483 -14.94 -20.84 6.10
CA VAL A 483 -14.26 -22.04 5.61
C VAL A 483 -12.77 -21.78 5.59
N ALA A 484 -11.99 -22.73 6.11
CA ALA A 484 -10.53 -22.70 5.98
C ALA A 484 -10.14 -23.33 4.64
N ARG A 485 -9.23 -22.69 3.91
CA ARG A 485 -8.80 -23.15 2.58
C ARG A 485 -7.31 -23.49 2.61
N VAL A 486 -6.96 -24.59 1.96
CA VAL A 486 -5.59 -25.11 1.91
C VAL A 486 -5.03 -24.88 0.51
N PHE A 487 -3.89 -24.21 0.44
CA PHE A 487 -3.20 -23.90 -0.82
C PHE A 487 -1.85 -24.61 -0.89
N GLU A 488 -1.44 -24.95 -2.10
CA GLU A 488 -0.19 -25.65 -2.39
C GLU A 488 0.66 -24.86 -3.38
N SER A 489 1.97 -24.75 -3.14
CA SER A 489 2.85 -24.00 -4.02
C SER A 489 3.02 -24.69 -5.38
N PRO A 490 2.82 -23.97 -6.49
CA PRO A 490 3.07 -24.53 -7.82
C PRO A 490 4.57 -24.63 -8.11
N LEU A 491 4.93 -25.44 -9.11
CA LEU A 491 6.32 -25.63 -9.52
C LEU A 491 7.00 -24.32 -9.99
N SER A 492 6.25 -23.41 -10.62
CA SER A 492 6.75 -22.09 -11.03
C SER A 492 7.26 -21.27 -9.84
N PHE A 493 6.51 -21.28 -8.73
CA PHE A 493 6.90 -20.61 -7.49
C PHE A 493 8.15 -21.24 -6.88
N LEU A 494 8.21 -22.58 -6.80
CA LEU A 494 9.37 -23.29 -6.24
C LEU A 494 10.66 -22.96 -7.00
N LYS A 495 10.61 -22.94 -8.33
CA LYS A 495 11.74 -22.54 -9.17
C LYS A 495 12.12 -21.08 -8.96
N THR A 496 11.14 -20.18 -8.92
CA THR A 496 11.38 -18.75 -8.64
C THR A 496 12.07 -18.58 -7.28
N LEU A 497 11.53 -19.18 -6.22
CA LEU A 497 12.09 -19.12 -4.87
C LEU A 497 13.54 -19.67 -4.80
N SER A 498 13.85 -20.71 -5.58
CA SER A 498 15.20 -21.25 -5.67
C SER A 498 16.20 -20.28 -6.31
N HIS A 499 15.78 -19.54 -7.34
CA HIS A 499 16.60 -18.48 -7.93
C HIS A 499 16.85 -17.34 -6.94
N VAL A 500 15.82 -16.97 -6.16
CA VAL A 500 15.87 -15.88 -5.18
C VAL A 500 16.84 -16.17 -4.03
N THR A 501 16.84 -17.42 -3.54
CA THR A 501 17.58 -17.81 -2.32
C THR A 501 19.05 -18.19 -2.57
N SER A 502 19.54 -18.16 -3.82
CA SER A 502 20.95 -18.45 -4.18
C SER A 502 21.50 -19.79 -3.66
N ASP A 503 20.62 -20.77 -3.44
CA ASP A 503 21.00 -22.11 -3.01
C ASP A 503 21.45 -22.91 -4.25
N ASN A 504 22.69 -22.65 -4.71
CA ASN A 504 23.38 -23.48 -5.73
C ASN A 504 23.73 -24.89 -5.18
N SER A 505 23.37 -25.18 -3.92
CA SER A 505 23.58 -26.48 -3.29
C SER A 505 22.34 -27.37 -3.44
N SER A 506 22.39 -28.24 -4.46
CA SER A 506 21.60 -29.48 -4.59
C SER A 506 20.07 -29.36 -4.52
N PHE A 507 19.45 -28.83 -5.58
CA PHE A 507 18.18 -29.42 -6.03
C PHE A 507 18.55 -30.68 -6.84
N SER A 508 18.41 -31.87 -6.23
CA SER A 508 18.48 -33.09 -7.04
C SER A 508 17.31 -33.08 -8.02
N ALA A 509 17.50 -33.71 -9.17
CA ALA A 509 16.47 -33.91 -10.18
C ALA A 509 15.24 -34.69 -9.66
N ASP A 510 15.20 -35.10 -8.39
CA ASP A 510 14.18 -35.98 -7.81
C ASP A 510 12.87 -35.26 -7.45
N ILE A 511 12.84 -33.93 -7.30
CA ILE A 511 11.57 -33.19 -7.04
C ILE A 511 10.69 -33.11 -8.31
N GLN A 512 11.23 -33.41 -9.50
CA GLN A 512 10.44 -33.52 -10.73
C GLN A 512 9.39 -34.64 -10.69
N ALA A 513 9.51 -35.63 -9.79
CA ALA A 513 8.65 -36.81 -9.81
C ALA A 513 7.25 -36.59 -9.20
N ASP A 514 7.08 -35.70 -8.22
CA ASP A 514 5.87 -35.65 -7.39
C ASP A 514 5.00 -34.38 -7.52
N VAL A 515 5.52 -33.27 -8.08
CA VAL A 515 4.74 -32.02 -8.22
C VAL A 515 4.16 -31.89 -9.63
N GLN A 516 2.89 -32.26 -9.78
CA GLN A 516 2.18 -32.23 -11.07
C GLN A 516 1.55 -30.87 -11.42
N ILE A 517 1.58 -29.91 -10.49
CA ILE A 517 0.91 -28.61 -10.64
C ILE A 517 1.94 -27.55 -11.07
N LEU A 518 1.76 -27.00 -12.27
CA LEU A 518 2.65 -26.00 -12.84
C LEU A 518 2.32 -24.58 -12.36
N GLY A 519 1.05 -24.28 -12.14
CA GLY A 519 0.53 -22.96 -11.75
C GLY A 519 -0.93 -23.00 -11.34
N ALA A 520 -1.57 -21.84 -11.21
CA ALA A 520 -3.00 -21.74 -10.93
C ALA A 520 -3.68 -20.63 -11.74
N ASN A 521 -4.95 -20.86 -12.07
CA ASN A 521 -5.83 -19.87 -12.68
C ASN A 521 -6.95 -19.49 -11.72
N MET A 522 -7.36 -18.22 -11.78
CA MET A 522 -8.58 -17.78 -11.12
C MET A 522 -9.79 -18.29 -11.90
N SER A 523 -10.78 -18.86 -11.21
CA SER A 523 -12.07 -19.18 -11.83
C SER A 523 -12.81 -17.92 -12.32
N ALA A 524 -13.67 -18.05 -13.32
CA ALA A 524 -14.45 -16.92 -13.87
C ALA A 524 -15.27 -16.12 -12.82
N LEU A 525 -15.66 -16.77 -11.72
CA LEU A 525 -16.39 -16.14 -10.60
C LEU A 525 -15.46 -15.58 -9.50
N GLY A 526 -14.13 -15.77 -9.59
CA GLY A 526 -13.17 -15.23 -8.63
C GLY A 526 -13.12 -15.90 -7.25
N LEU A 527 -13.89 -16.97 -7.01
CA LEU A 527 -14.07 -17.58 -5.68
C LEU A 527 -13.24 -18.85 -5.42
N SER A 528 -12.51 -19.32 -6.43
CA SER A 528 -11.63 -20.50 -6.36
C SER A 528 -10.48 -20.38 -7.33
N GLN A 529 -9.34 -20.98 -6.97
CA GLN A 529 -8.15 -21.04 -7.81
C GLN A 529 -7.88 -22.49 -8.19
N LYS A 530 -7.88 -22.75 -9.51
CA LYS A 530 -7.78 -24.10 -10.07
C LYS A 530 -6.34 -24.41 -10.47
N PRO A 531 -5.85 -25.63 -10.23
CA PRO A 531 -4.51 -26.05 -10.66
C PRO A 531 -4.40 -26.16 -12.17
N ILE A 532 -3.20 -25.86 -12.68
CA ILE A 532 -2.79 -26.08 -14.07
C ILE A 532 -1.84 -27.28 -14.10
N TYR A 533 -2.18 -28.33 -14.85
CA TYR A 533 -1.41 -29.58 -14.91
C TYR A 533 -0.59 -29.71 -16.21
N VAL A 534 0.47 -30.53 -16.16
CA VAL A 534 1.42 -30.76 -17.27
C VAL A 534 0.78 -31.34 -18.55
N GLN A 535 -0.36 -32.04 -18.47
CA GLN A 535 -0.96 -32.81 -19.58
C GLN A 535 -2.17 -32.16 -20.28
N ALA A 536 -2.49 -30.89 -20.01
CA ALA A 536 -3.64 -30.22 -20.62
C ALA A 536 -3.46 -29.85 -22.13
N SER A 537 -2.34 -30.21 -22.76
CA SER A 537 -2.17 -30.15 -24.21
C SER A 537 -2.68 -31.42 -24.90
N THR A 538 -3.97 -31.73 -24.81
CA THR A 538 -4.63 -32.64 -25.76
C THR A 538 -5.18 -31.82 -26.93
N PRO A 539 -5.03 -32.25 -28.19
CA PRO A 539 -5.61 -31.53 -29.31
C PRO A 539 -7.14 -31.58 -29.18
N ILE A 540 -7.78 -30.41 -29.29
CA ILE A 540 -9.23 -30.29 -29.35
C ILE A 540 -9.72 -31.14 -30.54
N ASP A 541 -10.39 -32.26 -30.26
CA ASP A 541 -11.16 -32.99 -31.26
C ASP A 541 -12.30 -32.10 -31.72
N ARG A 542 -12.11 -31.46 -32.88
CA ARG A 542 -13.18 -30.81 -33.64
C ARG A 542 -14.08 -31.89 -34.23
N SER A 543 -15.00 -32.43 -33.44
CA SER A 543 -16.18 -33.08 -34.01
C SER A 543 -17.41 -32.95 -33.11
N ASN A 544 -18.49 -32.49 -33.75
CA ASN A 544 -19.90 -32.56 -33.37
C ASN A 544 -20.55 -31.36 -32.63
N THR A 545 -20.97 -30.41 -33.48
CA THR A 545 -22.33 -29.88 -33.65
C THR A 545 -23.11 -29.23 -32.48
N GLU A 546 -23.47 -27.97 -32.78
CA GLU A 546 -24.69 -27.22 -32.42
C GLU A 546 -24.77 -26.53 -31.04
N GLY A 547 -24.35 -25.26 -31.05
CA GLY A 547 -25.22 -24.14 -30.65
C GLY A 547 -25.48 -23.95 -29.17
N PHE A 548 -24.52 -23.37 -28.44
CA PHE A 548 -24.79 -22.38 -27.39
C PHE A 548 -23.56 -21.48 -27.22
N ASP A 549 -23.75 -20.19 -27.47
CA ASP A 549 -22.79 -19.12 -27.20
C ASP A 549 -22.79 -18.90 -25.66
N THR A 550 -21.81 -19.47 -24.95
CA THR A 550 -21.72 -19.35 -23.48
C THR A 550 -20.30 -18.97 -23.04
N LEU A 551 -20.20 -17.70 -22.61
CA LEU A 551 -19.20 -17.08 -21.73
C LEU A 551 -17.70 -17.31 -22.02
N GLU A 552 -17.03 -16.21 -22.38
CA GLU A 552 -15.62 -15.87 -22.18
C GLU A 552 -14.75 -16.96 -21.53
N THR A 553 -14.05 -17.73 -22.37
CA THR A 553 -12.94 -18.59 -21.91
C THR A 553 -11.82 -17.70 -21.40
N VAL A 554 -11.62 -17.67 -20.08
CA VAL A 554 -10.48 -17.02 -19.42
C VAL A 554 -9.17 -17.57 -20.02
N PRO A 555 -8.23 -16.72 -20.47
CA PRO A 555 -6.93 -17.17 -20.97
C PRO A 555 -6.21 -17.99 -19.90
N GLU A 556 -5.68 -19.16 -20.26
CA GLU A 556 -4.90 -19.96 -19.32
C GLU A 556 -3.60 -19.23 -18.96
N ALA A 557 -3.36 -18.94 -17.68
CA ALA A 557 -2.08 -18.41 -17.24
C ALA A 557 -0.98 -19.41 -17.60
N VAL A 558 0.04 -18.96 -18.33
CA VAL A 558 1.23 -19.76 -18.58
C VAL A 558 2.12 -19.65 -17.35
N PRO A 559 2.45 -20.73 -16.64
CA PRO A 559 3.27 -20.63 -15.45
C PRO A 559 4.68 -20.13 -15.79
N VAL A 560 5.08 -18.99 -15.24
CA VAL A 560 6.37 -18.34 -15.51
C VAL A 560 7.31 -18.50 -14.31
N VAL A 561 8.56 -18.86 -14.57
CA VAL A 561 9.64 -18.78 -13.57
C VAL A 561 10.26 -17.39 -13.65
N LEU A 562 10.26 -16.68 -12.54
CA LEU A 562 10.75 -15.30 -12.50
C LEU A 562 12.24 -15.28 -12.12
N THR A 563 13.03 -14.54 -12.89
CA THR A 563 14.48 -14.35 -12.68
C THR A 563 14.83 -12.97 -12.16
N GLU A 564 13.85 -12.09 -12.07
CA GLU A 564 13.92 -10.76 -11.45
C GLU A 564 12.66 -10.52 -10.61
N PRO A 565 12.68 -9.56 -9.66
CA PRO A 565 11.49 -9.21 -8.89
C PRO A 565 10.31 -8.90 -9.81
N PRO A 566 9.12 -9.50 -9.58
CA PRO A 566 8.01 -9.40 -10.50
C PRO A 566 7.43 -7.99 -10.57
N ILE A 567 6.87 -7.66 -11.74
CA ILE A 567 5.99 -6.51 -11.92
C ILE A 567 4.55 -6.83 -11.50
N GLU A 568 3.72 -5.81 -11.29
CA GLU A 568 2.34 -5.97 -10.77
C GLU A 568 1.48 -6.91 -11.62
N GLU A 569 1.60 -6.84 -12.96
CA GLU A 569 0.87 -7.74 -13.87
C GLU A 569 1.24 -9.21 -13.66
N GLN A 570 2.53 -9.50 -13.46
CA GLN A 570 3.00 -10.87 -13.20
C GLN A 570 2.51 -11.37 -11.84
N LEU A 571 2.50 -10.51 -10.81
CA LEU A 571 1.95 -10.85 -9.50
C LEU A 571 0.46 -11.20 -9.59
N ALA A 572 -0.31 -10.40 -10.32
CA ALA A 572 -1.75 -10.59 -10.46
C ALA A 572 -2.13 -11.90 -11.19
N TRP A 573 -1.30 -12.37 -12.14
CA TRP A 573 -1.67 -13.46 -13.04
C TRP A 573 -0.87 -14.76 -12.88
N HIS A 574 0.44 -14.67 -12.69
CA HIS A 574 1.35 -15.82 -12.81
C HIS A 574 1.75 -16.45 -11.48
N THR A 575 1.35 -15.84 -10.35
CA THR A 575 1.86 -16.21 -9.02
C THR A 575 0.81 -16.76 -8.05
N LEU A 576 -0.41 -17.03 -8.54
CA LEU A 576 -1.49 -17.68 -7.77
C LEU A 576 -1.12 -19.11 -7.37
N TRP A 577 -1.64 -19.58 -6.24
CA TRP A 577 -1.45 -20.95 -5.78
C TRP A 577 -2.75 -21.74 -5.93
N PRO A 578 -2.71 -23.00 -6.41
CA PRO A 578 -3.89 -23.85 -6.49
C PRO A 578 -4.50 -24.10 -5.11
N GLU A 579 -5.82 -24.03 -5.04
CA GLU A 579 -6.55 -24.53 -3.90
C GLU A 579 -6.61 -26.06 -3.94
N SER A 580 -6.23 -26.71 -2.84
CA SER A 580 -6.27 -28.17 -2.71
C SER A 580 -7.47 -28.67 -1.92
N HIS A 581 -7.83 -28.01 -0.80
CA HIS A 581 -8.87 -28.48 0.12
C HIS A 581 -9.65 -27.33 0.76
N LYS A 582 -10.89 -27.63 1.14
CA LYS A 582 -11.78 -26.78 1.95
C LYS A 582 -12.15 -27.50 3.24
N LEU A 583 -11.93 -26.85 4.38
CA LEU A 583 -12.21 -27.37 5.72
C LEU A 583 -13.51 -26.75 6.25
N TYR A 584 -14.57 -27.56 6.24
CA TYR A 584 -15.91 -27.16 6.69
C TYR A 584 -16.17 -27.59 8.13
N GLY A 585 -16.75 -26.71 8.95
CA GLY A 585 -17.18 -27.08 10.30
C GLY A 585 -17.60 -25.91 11.18
N HIS A 586 -16.91 -24.77 11.07
CA HIS A 586 -17.24 -23.56 11.81
C HIS A 586 -18.54 -22.92 11.29
N GLY A 587 -19.36 -22.39 12.19
CA GLY A 587 -20.62 -21.70 11.85
C GLY A 587 -20.48 -20.20 11.59
N ASN A 588 -19.32 -19.62 11.93
CA ASN A 588 -19.00 -18.20 11.88
C ASN A 588 -17.63 -17.96 11.24
N GLU A 589 -17.29 -16.69 11.03
CA GLU A 589 -16.06 -16.23 10.40
C GLU A 589 -14.82 -16.77 11.13
N LEU A 590 -13.82 -17.25 10.40
CA LEU A 590 -12.58 -17.73 11.02
C LEU A 590 -11.80 -16.56 11.61
N PHE A 591 -11.26 -16.74 12.80
CA PHE A 591 -10.58 -15.68 13.55
C PHE A 591 -9.10 -15.97 13.79
N SER A 592 -8.74 -17.21 14.18
CA SER A 592 -7.35 -17.58 14.43
C SER A 592 -7.07 -19.00 13.97
N LEU A 593 -5.87 -19.16 13.39
CA LEU A 593 -5.29 -20.41 12.92
C LEU A 593 -3.88 -20.55 13.49
N CYS A 594 -3.49 -21.78 13.83
CA CYS A 594 -2.09 -22.13 14.07
C CYS A 594 -1.83 -23.57 13.64
N CYS A 595 -0.57 -23.90 13.40
CA CYS A 595 -0.13 -25.26 13.08
C CYS A 595 0.95 -25.67 14.08
N ASP A 596 1.00 -26.95 14.40
CA ASP A 596 2.10 -27.55 15.14
C ASP A 596 3.44 -27.38 14.41
N HIS A 597 4.56 -27.54 15.12
CA HIS A 597 5.91 -27.42 14.57
C HIS A 597 6.27 -28.55 13.60
N ASP A 598 5.61 -29.71 13.73
CA ASP A 598 5.75 -30.87 12.84
C ASP A 598 4.99 -30.72 11.51
N GLY A 599 4.03 -29.79 11.43
CA GLY A 599 3.18 -29.63 10.24
C GLY A 599 2.13 -30.73 10.07
N LYS A 600 1.73 -31.41 11.15
CA LYS A 600 0.78 -32.53 11.15
C LYS A 600 -0.60 -32.14 11.66
N LEU A 601 -0.72 -31.06 12.42
CA LEU A 601 -1.96 -30.66 13.08
C LEU A 601 -2.21 -29.16 12.93
N VAL A 602 -3.39 -28.79 12.44
CA VAL A 602 -3.86 -27.41 12.38
C VAL A 602 -4.96 -27.20 13.40
N ALA A 603 -4.87 -26.13 14.19
CA ALA A 603 -5.95 -25.68 15.07
C ALA A 603 -6.64 -24.46 14.45
N SER A 604 -7.98 -24.45 14.47
CA SER A 604 -8.78 -23.32 13.98
C SER A 604 -9.87 -22.90 14.95
N SER A 605 -10.14 -21.60 14.99
CA SER A 605 -11.20 -21.00 15.80
C SER A 605 -11.97 -19.95 15.00
N CYS A 606 -13.21 -19.71 15.39
CA CYS A 606 -14.08 -18.73 14.75
C CYS A 606 -14.54 -17.63 15.71
N LYS A 607 -15.15 -16.59 15.14
CA LYS A 607 -15.81 -15.52 15.87
C LYS A 607 -17.00 -16.06 16.66
N ALA A 608 -16.77 -16.33 17.95
CA ALA A 608 -17.82 -16.86 18.81
C ALA A 608 -18.87 -15.79 19.18
N GLN A 609 -20.15 -16.16 19.05
CA GLN A 609 -21.29 -15.42 19.60
C GLN A 609 -21.83 -16.07 20.89
N SER A 610 -21.45 -17.32 21.15
CA SER A 610 -21.83 -18.11 22.33
C SER A 610 -20.75 -19.16 22.62
N ALA A 611 -20.75 -19.71 23.84
CA ALA A 611 -19.76 -20.70 24.25
C ALA A 611 -19.70 -21.98 23.38
N PRO A 612 -20.83 -22.56 22.90
CA PRO A 612 -20.78 -23.72 22.00
C PRO A 612 -20.13 -23.43 20.65
N VAL A 613 -20.08 -22.17 20.21
CA VAL A 613 -19.45 -21.77 18.95
C VAL A 613 -17.96 -21.45 19.13
N ALA A 614 -17.51 -21.17 20.36
CA ALA A 614 -16.11 -20.88 20.69
C ALA A 614 -15.20 -22.12 20.72
N GLU A 615 -15.60 -23.20 20.06
CA GLU A 615 -14.81 -24.44 19.98
C GLU A 615 -13.56 -24.24 19.14
N ILE A 616 -12.45 -24.84 19.59
CA ILE A 616 -11.23 -24.95 18.80
C ILE A 616 -11.27 -26.29 18.08
N TRP A 617 -11.15 -26.27 16.76
CA TRP A 617 -11.16 -27.49 15.94
C TRP A 617 -9.73 -27.89 15.61
N LEU A 618 -9.43 -29.18 15.74
CA LEU A 618 -8.15 -29.78 15.36
C LEU A 618 -8.31 -30.57 14.06
N TRP A 619 -7.45 -30.28 13.08
CA TRP A 619 -7.46 -30.86 11.74
C TRP A 619 -6.16 -31.58 11.46
N GLN A 620 -6.24 -32.86 11.16
CA GLN A 620 -5.07 -33.63 10.76
C GLN A 620 -4.64 -33.21 9.34
N VAL A 621 -3.38 -32.83 9.17
CA VAL A 621 -2.80 -32.52 7.86
C VAL A 621 -2.61 -33.82 7.08
N GLY A 622 -3.04 -33.82 5.81
CA GLY A 622 -3.01 -34.99 4.94
C GLY A 622 -4.40 -35.59 4.76
N SER A 623 -5.00 -36.11 5.83
CA SER A 623 -6.38 -36.63 5.78
C SER A 623 -7.45 -35.53 5.84
N TRP A 624 -7.10 -34.34 6.35
CA TRP A 624 -7.97 -33.17 6.54
C TRP A 624 -9.23 -33.44 7.36
N LYS A 625 -9.23 -34.52 8.15
CA LYS A 625 -10.32 -34.87 9.05
C LYS A 625 -10.21 -34.05 10.33
N SER A 626 -11.38 -33.69 10.88
CA SER A 626 -11.50 -33.14 12.23
C SER A 626 -11.21 -34.25 13.24
N VAL A 627 -10.11 -34.12 13.99
CA VAL A 627 -9.65 -35.10 14.99
C VAL A 627 -9.91 -34.66 16.44
N GLY A 628 -10.34 -33.41 16.67
CA GLY A 628 -10.67 -32.94 18.02
C GLY A 628 -11.46 -31.64 18.03
N ARG A 629 -12.26 -31.45 19.09
CA ARG A 629 -13.03 -30.23 19.35
C ARG A 629 -12.82 -29.81 20.80
N LEU A 630 -11.98 -28.81 21.00
CA LEU A 630 -11.58 -28.37 22.33
C LEU A 630 -12.56 -27.31 22.83
N ARG A 631 -13.21 -27.61 23.96
CA ARG A 631 -14.17 -26.72 24.63
C ARG A 631 -13.55 -26.15 25.89
N SER A 632 -13.34 -24.84 25.92
CA SER A 632 -12.83 -24.15 27.10
C SER A 632 -13.34 -22.71 27.20
N HIS A 633 -13.42 -22.00 26.09
CA HIS A 633 -13.75 -20.58 26.07
C HIS A 633 -15.24 -20.30 25.86
N SER A 634 -15.71 -19.15 26.34
CA SER A 634 -17.09 -18.69 26.15
C SER A 634 -17.24 -17.60 25.10
N LEU A 635 -16.14 -16.95 24.74
CA LEU A 635 -16.05 -15.89 23.73
C LEU A 635 -14.92 -16.22 22.74
N THR A 636 -14.78 -15.40 21.69
CA THR A 636 -13.79 -15.58 20.61
C THR A 636 -12.38 -15.84 21.16
N VAL A 637 -11.79 -16.95 20.73
CA VAL A 637 -10.37 -17.24 20.91
C VAL A 637 -9.59 -16.31 19.97
N THR A 638 -8.72 -15.47 20.52
CA THR A 638 -8.06 -14.40 19.76
C THR A 638 -6.74 -14.85 19.14
N GLN A 639 -6.01 -15.75 19.81
CA GLN A 639 -4.78 -16.35 19.30
C GLN A 639 -4.59 -17.73 19.90
N MET A 640 -3.94 -18.60 19.13
CA MET A 640 -3.51 -19.93 19.55
C MET A 640 -2.07 -20.16 19.12
N GLU A 641 -1.34 -20.98 19.88
CA GLU A 641 0.03 -21.37 19.54
C GLU A 641 0.36 -22.72 20.16
N PHE A 642 1.00 -23.60 19.39
CA PHE A 642 1.56 -24.85 19.91
C PHE A 642 2.88 -24.58 20.62
N SER A 643 3.19 -25.37 21.65
CA SER A 643 4.54 -25.42 22.21
C SER A 643 5.49 -25.99 21.16
N HIS A 644 6.78 -25.63 21.26
CA HIS A 644 7.79 -26.03 20.28
C HIS A 644 8.03 -27.54 20.22
N ASP A 645 7.70 -28.28 21.29
CA ASP A 645 7.71 -29.74 21.34
C ASP A 645 6.36 -30.41 20.97
N ASN A 646 5.39 -29.62 20.49
CA ASN A 646 4.04 -30.03 20.08
C ASN A 646 3.18 -30.69 21.17
N LYS A 647 3.62 -30.68 22.44
CA LYS A 647 2.87 -31.32 23.54
C LYS A 647 1.74 -30.47 24.07
N TYR A 648 1.79 -29.16 23.92
CA TYR A 648 0.77 -28.26 24.45
C TYR A 648 0.23 -27.32 23.37
N LEU A 649 -1.06 -27.04 23.45
CA LEU A 649 -1.73 -25.98 22.70
C LEU A 649 -2.21 -24.91 23.69
N LEU A 650 -1.70 -23.69 23.54
CA LEU A 650 -2.16 -22.51 24.26
C LEU A 650 -3.24 -21.81 23.44
N ALA A 651 -4.32 -21.42 24.10
CA ALA A 651 -5.38 -20.60 23.53
C ALA A 651 -5.70 -19.44 24.48
N VAL A 652 -5.83 -18.23 23.92
CA VAL A 652 -6.21 -17.02 24.66
C VAL A 652 -7.50 -16.42 24.11
N SER A 653 -8.32 -15.80 24.96
CA SER A 653 -9.67 -15.39 24.57
C SER A 653 -10.11 -14.02 25.08
N ARG A 654 -11.11 -13.47 24.40
CA ARG A 654 -11.90 -12.30 24.83
C ARG A 654 -12.60 -12.50 26.17
N ASP A 655 -12.79 -13.73 26.61
CA ASP A 655 -13.35 -14.04 27.95
C ASP A 655 -12.36 -13.78 29.09
N ARG A 656 -11.15 -13.30 28.78
CA ARG A 656 -10.06 -12.92 29.71
C ARG A 656 -9.32 -14.13 30.31
N HIS A 657 -9.62 -15.33 29.83
CA HIS A 657 -8.96 -16.55 30.23
C HIS A 657 -7.98 -17.01 29.15
N PHE A 658 -6.95 -17.74 29.57
CA PHE A 658 -6.23 -18.66 28.69
C PHE A 658 -6.63 -20.10 29.02
N SER A 659 -6.41 -20.99 28.06
CA SER A 659 -6.38 -22.42 28.33
C SER A 659 -5.18 -23.10 27.70
N VAL A 660 -4.69 -24.13 28.38
CA VAL A 660 -3.60 -25.00 27.92
C VAL A 660 -4.16 -26.40 27.79
N PHE A 661 -4.01 -26.99 26.60
CA PHE A 661 -4.36 -28.38 26.34
C PHE A 661 -3.09 -29.18 26.12
N GLN A 662 -2.98 -30.34 26.77
CA GLN A 662 -1.98 -31.33 26.40
C GLN A 662 -2.49 -32.12 25.19
N ILE A 663 -1.63 -32.30 24.19
CA ILE A 663 -1.91 -33.01 22.94
C ILE A 663 -0.99 -34.23 22.88
N ASN A 664 -1.59 -35.42 22.84
CA ASN A 664 -0.88 -36.69 22.80
C ASN A 664 -1.18 -37.40 21.48
N HIS A 665 -0.16 -37.59 20.65
CA HIS A 665 -0.26 -38.32 19.39
C HIS A 665 -0.16 -39.83 19.67
N LYS A 666 -1.24 -40.59 19.46
CA LYS A 666 -1.29 -42.05 19.71
C LYS A 666 -1.12 -42.89 18.43
N GLY A 667 -1.12 -42.26 17.25
CA GLY A 667 -0.94 -42.89 15.95
C GLY A 667 -1.03 -41.88 14.80
N THR A 668 -1.22 -42.36 13.56
CA THR A 668 -1.21 -41.53 12.35
C THR A 668 -2.43 -40.61 12.21
N ASP A 669 -3.58 -40.95 12.83
CA ASP A 669 -4.83 -40.16 12.80
C ASP A 669 -5.54 -40.11 14.18
N GLU A 670 -4.89 -40.61 15.25
CA GLU A 670 -5.48 -40.65 16.60
C GLU A 670 -4.75 -39.67 17.53
N ILE A 671 -5.50 -38.67 17.99
CA ILE A 671 -5.03 -37.65 18.91
C ILE A 671 -5.90 -37.70 20.16
N ASP A 672 -5.24 -37.76 21.31
CA ASP A 672 -5.87 -37.56 22.61
C ASP A 672 -5.51 -36.17 23.13
N TYR A 673 -6.44 -35.52 23.80
CA TYR A 673 -6.24 -34.19 24.34
C TYR A 673 -6.87 -34.03 25.71
N GLN A 674 -6.19 -33.28 26.57
CA GLN A 674 -6.64 -33.03 27.93
C GLN A 674 -6.49 -31.54 28.27
N LEU A 675 -7.52 -30.95 28.87
CA LEU A 675 -7.42 -29.61 29.43
C LEU A 675 -6.53 -29.66 30.68
N VAL A 676 -5.38 -29.02 30.59
CA VAL A 676 -4.36 -28.91 31.66
C VAL A 676 -4.72 -27.76 32.60
N ALA A 677 -5.03 -26.60 32.02
CA ALA A 677 -5.38 -25.42 32.79
C ALA A 677 -6.36 -24.52 32.04
N LYS A 678 -7.25 -23.88 32.79
CA LYS A 678 -8.03 -22.72 32.36
C LYS A 678 -7.97 -21.69 33.48
N GLN A 679 -7.39 -20.52 33.24
CA GLN A 679 -7.19 -19.50 34.29
C GLN A 679 -7.62 -18.12 33.81
N GLU A 680 -8.26 -17.35 34.68
CA GLU A 680 -8.49 -15.93 34.47
C GLU A 680 -7.16 -15.18 34.67
N ALA A 681 -6.55 -14.76 33.57
CA ALA A 681 -5.19 -14.23 33.59
C ALA A 681 -5.14 -12.71 33.69
N HIS A 682 -6.11 -12.02 33.11
CA HIS A 682 -6.09 -10.57 32.90
C HIS A 682 -7.41 -9.90 33.25
N LYS A 683 -7.39 -8.59 33.51
CA LYS A 683 -8.60 -7.82 33.85
C LYS A 683 -9.45 -7.52 32.61
N ARG A 684 -8.86 -7.59 31.43
CA ARG A 684 -9.48 -7.32 30.12
C ARG A 684 -9.09 -8.41 29.13
N ILE A 685 -9.62 -8.30 27.90
CA ILE A 685 -9.37 -9.21 26.77
C ILE A 685 -7.88 -9.53 26.68
N ILE A 686 -7.54 -10.81 26.52
CA ILE A 686 -6.21 -11.23 26.11
C ILE A 686 -6.22 -11.22 24.59
N TRP A 687 -5.26 -10.54 23.96
CA TRP A 687 -5.19 -10.45 22.50
C TRP A 687 -4.21 -11.45 21.92
N SER A 688 -3.05 -11.59 22.57
CA SER A 688 -1.94 -12.36 22.02
C SER A 688 -1.26 -13.22 23.09
N CYS A 689 -0.64 -14.29 22.63
CA CYS A 689 0.22 -15.16 23.40
C CYS A 689 1.45 -15.55 22.59
N SER A 690 2.52 -16.00 23.25
CA SER A 690 3.67 -16.60 22.57
C SER A 690 4.41 -17.56 23.49
N TRP A 691 4.80 -18.73 22.97
CA TRP A 691 5.60 -19.71 23.72
C TRP A 691 7.08 -19.35 23.72
N ASN A 692 7.75 -19.63 24.83
CA ASN A 692 9.20 -19.73 24.85
C ASN A 692 9.65 -20.92 23.96
N PRO A 693 10.60 -20.72 23.03
CA PRO A 693 11.13 -21.80 22.18
C PRO A 693 11.76 -23.01 22.87
N PHE A 694 12.30 -22.87 24.08
CA PHE A 694 13.09 -23.93 24.74
C PHE A 694 12.47 -24.50 26.02
N GLY A 695 11.40 -23.89 26.51
CA GLY A 695 10.73 -24.29 27.75
C GLY A 695 9.22 -24.33 27.60
N HIS A 696 8.53 -24.78 28.64
CA HIS A 696 7.07 -24.71 28.71
C HIS A 696 6.60 -23.42 29.38
N GLU A 697 7.27 -22.32 29.04
CA GLU A 697 6.91 -20.98 29.47
C GLU A 697 6.20 -20.23 28.35
N PHE A 698 5.31 -19.32 28.68
CA PHE A 698 4.61 -18.53 27.68
C PHE A 698 4.22 -17.16 28.20
N ALA A 699 4.12 -16.21 27.28
CA ALA A 699 3.68 -14.85 27.55
C ALA A 699 2.20 -14.68 27.14
N THR A 700 1.46 -13.86 27.88
CA THR A 700 0.11 -13.39 27.52
C THR A 700 0.04 -11.87 27.54
N GLY A 701 -0.51 -11.27 26.49
CA GLY A 701 -0.62 -9.82 26.29
C GLY A 701 -2.06 -9.37 26.23
N SER A 702 -2.40 -8.31 26.96
CA SER A 702 -3.80 -7.92 27.18
C SER A 702 -4.10 -6.44 26.93
N ARG A 703 -5.38 -6.18 26.68
CA ARG A 703 -6.01 -4.86 26.71
C ARG A 703 -5.89 -4.13 28.05
N ASP A 704 -5.59 -4.83 29.13
CA ASP A 704 -5.27 -4.19 30.42
C ASP A 704 -3.87 -3.55 30.46
N LYS A 705 -3.16 -3.52 29.32
CA LYS A 705 -1.82 -2.94 29.13
C LYS A 705 -0.71 -3.70 29.85
N THR A 706 -0.95 -4.96 30.23
CA THR A 706 0.08 -5.78 30.89
C THR A 706 0.46 -6.99 30.05
N VAL A 707 1.69 -7.44 30.26
CA VAL A 707 2.18 -8.74 29.80
C VAL A 707 2.50 -9.59 31.03
N LYS A 708 2.07 -10.85 31.01
CA LYS A 708 2.33 -11.83 32.07
C LYS A 708 3.06 -13.04 31.50
N ILE A 709 4.03 -13.55 32.25
CA ILE A 709 4.83 -14.74 31.92
C ILE A 709 4.40 -15.88 32.84
N TRP A 710 4.12 -17.03 32.24
CA TRP A 710 3.60 -18.22 32.91
C TRP A 710 4.50 -19.41 32.62
N ALA A 711 4.45 -20.43 33.47
CA ALA A 711 5.11 -21.71 33.24
C ALA A 711 4.16 -22.87 33.50
N VAL A 712 4.24 -23.90 32.64
CA VAL A 712 3.63 -25.21 32.86
C VAL A 712 4.60 -26.04 33.71
N GLY A 713 4.18 -26.40 34.92
CA GLY A 713 4.93 -27.25 35.83
C GLY A 713 4.77 -28.75 35.55
N THR A 714 5.60 -29.56 36.20
CA THR A 714 5.64 -31.03 36.09
C THR A 714 4.32 -31.73 36.43
N GLU A 715 3.50 -31.17 37.33
CA GLU A 715 2.18 -31.71 37.70
C GLU A 715 1.04 -31.21 36.80
N THR A 716 1.32 -30.80 35.55
CA THR A 716 0.29 -30.24 34.65
C THR A 716 -0.46 -29.04 35.27
N SER A 717 0.23 -28.26 36.12
CA SER A 717 -0.29 -27.02 36.69
C SER A 717 0.38 -25.82 36.04
N VAL A 718 -0.33 -24.70 35.91
CA VAL A 718 0.23 -23.46 35.34
C VAL A 718 0.40 -22.43 36.45
N LYS A 719 1.59 -21.83 36.55
CA LYS A 719 1.93 -20.81 37.55
C LYS A 719 2.35 -19.51 36.87
N LEU A 720 1.96 -18.38 37.46
CA LEU A 720 2.43 -17.05 37.07
C LEU A 720 3.85 -16.86 37.61
N LEU A 721 4.80 -16.55 36.72
CA LEU A 721 6.19 -16.26 37.09
C LEU A 721 6.43 -14.77 37.28
N LEU A 722 6.00 -13.97 36.30
CA LEU A 722 6.32 -12.55 36.25
C LEU A 722 5.18 -11.74 35.64
N THR A 723 4.99 -10.51 36.10
CA THR A 723 4.17 -9.50 35.43
C THR A 723 5.07 -8.34 35.05
N LEU A 724 5.12 -8.01 33.76
CA LEU A 724 5.91 -6.88 33.26
C LEU A 724 5.26 -5.56 33.69
N PRO A 725 6.04 -4.45 33.77
CA PRO A 725 5.50 -3.11 33.98
C PRO A 725 4.41 -2.76 32.96
N PRO A 726 3.42 -1.93 33.32
CA PRO A 726 2.33 -1.57 32.43
C PRO A 726 2.83 -0.76 31.23
N PHE A 727 2.32 -1.09 30.04
CA PHE A 727 2.64 -0.44 28.77
C PHE A 727 1.80 0.82 28.54
N LYS A 728 2.23 1.66 27.58
CA LYS A 728 1.53 2.92 27.26
C LYS A 728 0.10 2.67 26.73
N SER A 729 -0.08 1.61 25.95
CA SER A 729 -1.36 1.21 25.35
C SER A 729 -1.66 -0.28 25.54
N SER A 730 -2.83 -0.72 25.07
CA SER A 730 -3.21 -2.13 25.00
C SER A 730 -2.14 -2.95 24.27
N VAL A 731 -1.77 -4.10 24.81
CA VAL A 731 -0.84 -5.03 24.15
C VAL A 731 -1.65 -5.95 23.24
N THR A 732 -1.32 -5.92 21.95
CA THR A 732 -2.11 -6.59 20.89
C THR A 732 -1.34 -7.69 20.17
N ALA A 733 -0.01 -7.65 20.19
CA ALA A 733 0.84 -8.67 19.56
C ALA A 733 2.05 -9.00 20.44
N LEU A 734 2.41 -10.28 20.49
CA LEU A 734 3.59 -10.80 21.16
C LEU A 734 4.33 -11.77 20.24
N SER A 735 5.66 -11.79 20.33
CA SER A 735 6.48 -12.85 19.73
C SER A 735 7.75 -13.06 20.56
N TRP A 736 7.98 -14.28 21.00
CA TRP A 736 9.12 -14.65 21.83
C TRP A 736 10.18 -15.34 20.98
N LEU A 737 11.39 -14.78 20.98
CA LEU A 737 12.60 -15.38 20.42
C LEU A 737 13.52 -15.82 21.55
N SER A 738 14.24 -16.92 21.38
CA SER A 738 15.36 -17.25 22.24
C SER A 738 16.69 -17.03 21.51
N LEU A 739 17.66 -16.50 22.24
CA LEU A 739 18.97 -16.13 21.74
C LEU A 739 20.05 -17.15 22.11
N ASP A 740 19.84 -17.92 23.17
CA ASP A 740 20.75 -18.97 23.61
C ASP A 740 19.98 -20.16 24.21
N ASN A 741 20.24 -21.34 23.65
CA ASN A 741 19.63 -22.61 24.03
C ASN A 741 20.07 -23.07 25.43
N HIS A 742 21.22 -22.58 25.93
CA HIS A 742 21.80 -23.01 27.20
C HIS A 742 21.41 -22.13 28.39
N SER A 743 21.29 -20.81 28.20
CA SER A 743 20.91 -19.87 29.27
C SER A 743 19.42 -19.51 29.31
N ASN A 744 18.61 -19.92 28.31
CA ASN A 744 17.20 -19.53 28.17
C ASN A 744 17.02 -18.00 28.29
N HIS A 745 17.98 -17.26 27.72
CA HIS A 745 17.90 -15.82 27.52
C HIS A 745 17.04 -15.55 26.28
N GLY A 746 15.92 -14.87 26.48
CA GLY A 746 14.94 -14.63 25.44
C GLY A 746 14.71 -13.15 25.17
N LEU A 747 14.29 -12.85 23.95
CA LEU A 747 13.85 -11.54 23.51
C LEU A 747 12.35 -11.60 23.20
N LEU A 748 11.57 -10.86 23.97
CA LEU A 748 10.13 -10.73 23.75
C LEU A 748 9.84 -9.42 23.01
N ALA A 749 9.26 -9.54 21.80
CA ALA A 749 8.72 -8.41 21.07
C ALA A 749 7.28 -8.14 21.51
N VAL A 750 6.97 -6.88 21.82
CA VAL A 750 5.67 -6.42 22.31
C VAL A 750 5.13 -5.33 21.39
N GLY A 751 4.01 -5.61 20.72
CA GLY A 751 3.30 -4.69 19.84
C GLY A 751 2.03 -4.16 20.52
N MET A 752 1.77 -2.86 20.33
CA MET A 752 0.69 -2.14 21.00
C MET A 752 -0.39 -1.61 20.04
N GLU A 753 -1.57 -1.31 20.59
CA GLU A 753 -2.72 -0.73 19.86
C GLU A 753 -2.42 0.66 19.26
N ASN A 754 -1.43 1.38 19.79
CA ASN A 754 -1.00 2.67 19.22
C ASN A 754 0.14 2.55 18.19
N GLY A 755 0.48 1.32 17.76
CA GLY A 755 1.47 1.05 16.73
C GLY A 755 2.91 0.92 17.21
N LEU A 756 3.19 1.29 18.46
CA LEU A 756 4.52 1.18 19.05
C LEU A 756 4.95 -0.28 19.25
N ILE A 757 6.26 -0.52 19.10
CA ILE A 757 6.91 -1.81 19.34
C ILE A 757 8.03 -1.63 20.37
N GLU A 758 8.07 -2.50 21.37
CA GLU A 758 9.14 -2.57 22.37
C GLU A 758 9.72 -3.99 22.43
N LEU A 759 11.02 -4.10 22.68
CA LEU A 759 11.73 -5.36 22.89
C LEU A 759 12.15 -5.48 24.36
N TRP A 760 11.98 -6.66 24.93
CA TRP A 760 12.27 -6.96 26.34
C TRP A 760 13.15 -8.19 26.46
N ASN A 761 14.25 -8.06 27.20
CA ASN A 761 15.09 -9.19 27.58
C ASN A 761 14.41 -9.94 28.71
N LEU A 762 14.36 -11.27 28.59
CA LEU A 762 13.83 -12.18 29.59
C LEU A 762 14.97 -13.09 30.03
N ASP A 763 15.38 -12.94 31.28
CA ASP A 763 16.45 -13.72 31.88
C ASP A 763 15.86 -14.86 32.71
N SER A 764 16.29 -16.07 32.38
CA SER A 764 16.05 -17.25 33.19
C SER A 764 17.24 -17.50 34.11
N ARG A 765 16.98 -17.78 35.39
CA ARG A 765 18.03 -18.22 36.32
C ARG A 765 17.73 -19.63 36.80
N GLY A 766 18.76 -20.47 36.81
CA GLY A 766 18.67 -21.84 37.33
C GLY A 766 18.54 -21.84 38.84
N GLY A 767 17.40 -22.30 39.34
CA GLY A 767 17.22 -22.78 40.71
C GLY A 767 16.50 -24.12 40.66
N ASP A 768 17.03 -25.14 41.36
CA ASP A 768 16.45 -26.49 41.49
C ASP A 768 16.12 -27.23 40.18
N GLY A 769 17.08 -27.29 39.25
CA GLY A 769 17.03 -28.21 38.10
C GLY A 769 16.05 -27.84 36.97
N HIS A 770 15.29 -26.76 37.10
CA HIS A 770 14.44 -26.19 36.03
C HIS A 770 14.81 -24.72 35.78
N LEU A 771 15.15 -24.39 34.54
CA LEU A 771 15.30 -23.00 34.10
C LEU A 771 13.92 -22.35 34.06
N SER A 772 13.74 -21.26 34.80
CA SER A 772 12.52 -20.43 34.73
C SER A 772 12.87 -18.95 34.63
N VAL A 773 12.07 -18.19 33.91
CA VAL A 773 12.18 -16.73 33.75
C VAL A 773 11.93 -16.07 35.10
N GLN A 774 12.94 -15.37 35.60
CA GLN A 774 12.86 -14.68 36.89
C GLN A 774 12.94 -13.16 36.76
N ASN A 775 13.51 -12.64 35.67
CA ASN A 775 13.70 -11.21 35.47
C ASN A 775 13.35 -10.79 34.05
N ALA A 776 12.86 -9.55 33.91
CA ALA A 776 12.61 -8.92 32.62
C ALA A 776 13.11 -7.47 32.66
N SER A 777 13.79 -7.05 31.60
CA SER A 777 14.24 -5.67 31.45
C SER A 777 13.99 -5.15 30.03
N PRO A 778 13.62 -3.87 29.86
CA PRO A 778 13.45 -3.30 28.53
C PRO A 778 14.79 -3.28 27.79
N ALA A 779 14.81 -3.80 26.57
CA ALA A 779 15.99 -3.84 25.71
C ALA A 779 16.01 -2.62 24.78
N VAL A 780 14.98 -2.47 23.94
CA VAL A 780 14.86 -1.38 22.96
C VAL A 780 13.42 -0.92 22.85
N LYS A 781 13.24 0.40 22.69
CA LYS A 781 11.97 0.98 22.24
C LYS A 781 12.20 1.52 20.84
N PHE A 782 11.41 1.06 19.88
CA PHE A 782 11.59 1.47 18.50
C PHE A 782 11.28 2.97 18.37
N ASP A 783 12.00 3.64 17.46
CA ASP A 783 11.64 5.00 17.06
C ASP A 783 10.20 4.98 16.50
N PRO A 784 9.30 5.89 16.93
CA PRO A 784 7.96 6.02 16.37
C PRO A 784 7.90 6.06 14.82
N PHE A 785 8.92 6.60 14.14
CA PHE A 785 8.98 6.62 12.66
C PHE A 785 9.26 5.23 12.04
N LEU A 786 9.81 4.30 12.82
CA LEU A 786 10.01 2.91 12.43
C LEU A 786 8.79 2.04 12.73
N CYS A 787 7.94 2.48 13.66
CA CYS A 787 6.74 1.78 14.12
C CYS A 787 5.54 1.92 13.18
N HIS A 788 4.49 1.15 13.47
CA HIS A 788 3.18 1.34 12.85
C HIS A 788 2.52 2.63 13.36
N VAL A 789 1.62 3.19 12.56
CA VAL A 789 0.83 4.39 12.93
C VAL A 789 -0.55 4.05 13.52
N SER A 790 -0.89 2.76 13.50
CA SER A 790 -2.12 2.17 14.03
C SER A 790 -1.80 0.82 14.70
N THR A 791 -2.81 0.11 15.19
CA THR A 791 -2.66 -1.15 15.93
C THR A 791 -1.71 -2.14 15.26
N VAL A 792 -0.71 -2.64 16.02
CA VAL A 792 0.10 -3.80 15.62
C VAL A 792 -0.76 -5.06 15.79
N GLN A 793 -1.05 -5.76 14.69
CA GLN A 793 -1.93 -6.93 14.69
C GLN A 793 -1.17 -8.22 14.98
N ARG A 794 0.04 -8.36 14.43
CA ARG A 794 0.88 -9.54 14.63
C ARG A 794 2.36 -9.18 14.60
N LEU A 795 3.13 -9.92 15.40
CA LEU A 795 4.58 -9.92 15.42
C LEU A 795 5.05 -11.36 15.23
N SER A 796 6.12 -11.56 14.48
CA SER A 796 6.69 -12.90 14.29
C SER A 796 8.19 -12.82 14.01
N TRP A 797 8.98 -13.43 14.88
CA TRP A 797 10.41 -13.60 14.64
C TRP A 797 10.66 -14.62 13.52
N ARG A 798 11.63 -14.31 12.65
CA ARG A 798 12.17 -15.27 11.69
C ARG A 798 12.96 -16.31 12.48
N ASN A 799 12.65 -17.59 12.28
CA ASN A 799 13.39 -18.67 12.93
C ASN A 799 14.87 -18.63 12.50
N PRO A 800 15.83 -18.45 13.41
CA PRO A 800 17.24 -18.52 13.06
C PRO A 800 17.54 -19.97 12.66
N GLN A 801 17.79 -20.21 11.37
CA GLN A 801 18.51 -21.43 11.01
C GLN A 801 19.87 -21.40 11.73
N LYS A 802 20.41 -22.57 12.02
CA LYS A 802 21.73 -22.79 12.65
C LYS A 802 22.88 -22.14 11.87
N SER A 803 22.96 -20.81 11.81
CA SER A 803 24.18 -20.10 11.49
C SER A 803 24.91 -19.92 12.82
N GLU A 804 26.11 -20.47 12.91
CA GLU A 804 26.95 -20.42 14.12
C GLU A 804 27.35 -18.98 14.52
N ASP A 805 26.99 -17.97 13.72
CA ASP A 805 27.31 -16.53 13.89
C ASP A 805 26.07 -15.59 13.78
N SER A 806 24.97 -15.81 14.52
CA SER A 806 23.78 -14.94 14.38
C SER A 806 23.78 -13.71 15.30
N GLU A 807 24.68 -12.75 15.06
CA GLU A 807 24.60 -11.42 15.69
C GLU A 807 23.33 -10.63 15.30
N THR A 808 22.63 -11.06 14.24
CA THR A 808 21.42 -10.38 13.73
C THR A 808 20.25 -11.33 13.59
N VAL A 809 19.06 -10.86 13.98
CA VAL A 809 17.79 -11.58 13.89
C VAL A 809 16.75 -10.71 13.20
N GLN A 810 15.70 -11.32 12.62
CA GLN A 810 14.68 -10.59 11.88
C GLN A 810 13.30 -10.68 12.53
N LEU A 811 12.63 -9.54 12.67
CA LEU A 811 11.28 -9.43 13.18
C LEU A 811 10.35 -8.94 12.07
N ALA A 812 9.29 -9.70 11.78
CA ALA A 812 8.20 -9.23 10.94
C ALA A 812 7.06 -8.66 11.79
N SER A 813 6.39 -7.63 11.28
CA SER A 813 5.20 -7.05 11.89
C SER A 813 4.16 -6.69 10.83
N CYS A 814 2.89 -6.73 11.22
CA CYS A 814 1.80 -6.20 10.40
C CYS A 814 0.80 -5.40 11.26
N GLY A 815 0.05 -4.51 10.62
CA GLY A 815 -0.81 -3.58 11.33
C GLY A 815 -2.08 -3.16 10.61
N ALA A 816 -2.94 -2.50 11.39
CA ALA A 816 -4.16 -1.85 10.92
C ALA A 816 -3.89 -0.58 10.09
N ASP A 817 -2.62 -0.17 9.96
CA ASP A 817 -2.14 0.88 9.07
C ASP A 817 -1.85 0.37 7.64
N HIS A 818 -2.33 -0.83 7.32
CA HIS A 818 -2.20 -1.50 6.02
C HIS A 818 -0.75 -1.90 5.67
N CYS A 819 0.18 -1.75 6.61
CA CYS A 819 1.59 -1.99 6.38
C CYS A 819 2.03 -3.38 6.86
N VAL A 820 2.97 -3.97 6.12
CA VAL A 820 3.82 -5.07 6.57
C VAL A 820 5.25 -4.55 6.67
N ARG A 821 5.97 -4.88 7.75
CA ARG A 821 7.34 -4.44 7.98
C ARG A 821 8.24 -5.59 8.35
N ILE A 822 9.51 -5.49 7.99
CA ILE A 822 10.57 -6.38 8.44
C ILE A 822 11.69 -5.54 9.02
N PHE A 823 12.12 -5.91 10.22
CA PHE A 823 13.21 -5.28 10.94
C PHE A 823 14.36 -6.27 11.09
N ARG A 824 15.59 -5.77 11.01
CA ARG A 824 16.81 -6.44 11.42
C ARG A 824 17.17 -5.89 12.80
N VAL A 825 17.36 -6.79 13.75
CA VAL A 825 17.73 -6.47 15.14
C VAL A 825 19.11 -7.06 15.38
N ASN A 826 20.07 -6.19 15.73
CA ASN A 826 21.41 -6.62 16.14
C ASN A 826 21.39 -6.89 17.65
N VAL A 827 21.79 -8.10 18.03
CA VAL A 827 21.67 -8.64 19.40
C VAL A 827 23.03 -8.73 20.10
N THR A 828 24.03 -8.00 19.61
CA THR A 828 25.41 -7.98 20.14
C THR A 828 25.57 -7.43 21.54
#